data_AF-A0A381YTQ1-F1
#
_entry.id   AF-A0A381YTQ1-F1
#
_cell.length_a   1.000
_cell.length_b   1.000
_cell.length_c   1.000
_cell.angle_alpha   90.00
_cell.angle_beta   90.00
_cell.angle_gamma   90.00
#
_symmetry.space_group_name_H-M   'P 1'
#
loop_
_entity.id
_entity.type
_entity.pdbx_description
1 polymer ?
#
loop_
_entity_poly.entity_id
_entity_poly.type
_entity_poly.pdbx_seq_one_letter_code
_entity_poly.pdbx_strand_id
1 'polypeptide(L)'
;SGETALENITLSDLSLGLGTATKWAFDTSTSMADPGTGDVRFNNATLASVTQISVSYKSSQSGNPDISDWVAAWDDSTNDAIRGHIMIHEDGTPSNFWTGYINGAITDNSTWLQIPVTHVDSGGSFSASDSMVFGFSRAGDSGAGGFDMLWDADTSDSDSGAGKVWFNNGTLASVSIVYIDDLDSNGVSINALVDTFDDSTTTALRGTLKITKKGTPATYAVYNVNGAVTSASTYSKVAVAHVISNGTFTDGDPAYMEFFRTGNIGIGGLSMAWETTTTDTDQGAGKCWANNGTLSSATVFYMDDVDSNSADVNAFVDTWDDSSNLVVRGTIIVRELASPANFVIFNVTGAVTSASTYSKIAVTHVATGGSMTDGNAMSVEFYKAGNRGPNAGLDMTFDNTTTDSDQGAGKLWLNNGTVASASVVYIDDVDDNSVSINSFVDSFDDSSSSVKGHIQFEKQADPAVFAMFNVTGSVTSASTYSKVACTYVTGAGSFSDGDKISTTFIRGGDKGDTGARGSDAGLDMTFESTTTDTDQGVGKVWFDDGTLASASVMYMDDVDANSASINSYVDSWDDSTNSALRGTVTITQKASAAIFAIYNVTGAVTSASTYSKVAVTYVTGAGSFTDADASTVSFVRTGNAGSLTSVLGDTSPQLGADLDTNSFEILFDDAHGIKDDSGNEQLIFSKTGSATNYLEIGNATADPDITAAGSDSNVGITIAAKGTGVIQVTTTMNPTLTSTGKALVLGF
;
A
#
# COMPACT_ATOMS: atom_id res chain seq x y z
N SER A 1 2.58 85.67 -3.35
CA SER A 1 3.24 86.41 -2.26
C SER A 1 2.26 86.63 -1.13
N GLY A 2 2.57 86.09 0.05
CA GLY A 2 2.03 86.58 1.33
C GLY A 2 0.76 85.90 1.84
N GLU A 3 0.95 84.92 2.70
CA GLU A 3 0.01 84.53 3.76
C GLU A 3 -0.21 85.65 4.80
N THR A 4 -1.13 85.39 5.72
CA THR A 4 -1.45 86.02 7.03
C THR A 4 -2.70 86.93 6.98
N ALA A 5 -3.70 86.81 7.85
CA ALA A 5 -3.72 86.27 9.21
C ALA A 5 -5.01 85.50 9.55
N LEU A 6 -4.85 84.38 10.27
CA LEU A 6 -5.91 83.74 11.06
C LEU A 6 -6.12 84.57 12.33
N GLU A 7 -7.29 85.17 12.46
CA GLU A 7 -7.71 85.95 13.62
C GLU A 7 -8.70 85.10 14.45
N ASN A 8 -8.35 84.87 15.72
CA ASN A 8 -9.16 84.41 16.85
C ASN A 8 -10.54 83.76 16.57
N ILE A 9 -10.59 82.43 16.62
CA ILE A 9 -11.82 81.69 16.94
C ILE A 9 -11.74 81.29 18.42
N THR A 10 -12.59 81.89 19.26
CA THR A 10 -12.75 81.48 20.67
C THR A 10 -13.51 80.16 20.74
N LEU A 11 -13.24 79.32 21.77
CA LEU A 11 -13.87 78.00 21.95
C LEU A 11 -15.42 78.00 22.03
N SER A 12 -16.08 79.16 22.06
CA SER A 12 -17.52 79.33 21.86
C SER A 12 -17.98 79.00 20.43
N ASP A 13 -17.08 79.13 19.46
CA ASP A 13 -17.40 79.02 18.03
C ASP A 13 -17.10 77.61 17.48
N LEU A 14 -16.74 76.67 18.36
CA LEU A 14 -16.64 75.24 18.09
C LEU A 14 -17.93 74.48 18.48
N SER A 15 -19.08 75.18 18.50
CA SER A 15 -20.41 74.63 18.81
C SER A 15 -21.32 74.62 17.57
N LEU A 16 -20.81 74.20 16.41
CA LEU A 16 -21.63 73.99 15.22
C LEU A 16 -21.21 72.70 14.51
N GLY A 17 -21.82 71.60 14.93
CA GLY A 17 -21.79 70.32 14.24
C GLY A 17 -22.44 69.22 15.08
N LEU A 18 -23.63 68.77 14.66
CA LEU A 18 -24.61 67.86 15.31
C LEU A 18 -25.57 68.63 16.24
N GLY A 19 -26.86 68.86 16.00
CA GLY A 19 -27.84 68.22 15.13
C GLY A 19 -29.16 68.08 15.91
N THR A 20 -30.19 68.85 15.53
CA THR A 20 -31.57 68.36 15.43
C THR A 20 -32.30 67.80 16.67
N ALA A 21 -32.14 68.36 17.87
CA ALA A 21 -33.00 67.97 19.00
C ALA A 21 -34.00 69.08 19.33
N THR A 22 -35.28 68.81 19.07
CA THR A 22 -36.39 69.72 19.38
C THR A 22 -36.60 69.77 20.89
N LYS A 23 -36.81 70.97 21.44
CA LYS A 23 -36.94 71.19 22.88
C LYS A 23 -38.29 71.82 23.24
N TRP A 24 -38.81 71.45 24.41
CA TRP A 24 -39.92 72.12 25.09
C TRP A 24 -39.57 72.29 26.57
N ALA A 25 -40.15 73.26 27.26
CA ALA A 25 -40.01 73.36 28.71
C ALA A 25 -41.13 72.56 29.41
N PHE A 26 -40.81 71.86 30.49
CA PHE A 26 -41.77 71.00 31.17
C PHE A 26 -42.75 71.81 32.03
N ASP A 27 -44.04 71.60 31.80
CA ASP A 27 -45.13 72.08 32.66
C ASP A 27 -45.68 70.91 33.50
N THR A 28 -45.77 71.15 34.81
CA THR A 28 -46.18 70.16 35.82
C THR A 28 -47.70 69.97 35.92
N SER A 29 -48.50 70.78 35.22
CA SER A 29 -49.94 70.57 35.12
C SER A 29 -50.26 69.23 34.45
N THR A 30 -51.16 68.45 35.06
CA THR A 30 -51.63 67.17 34.50
C THR A 30 -52.93 67.28 33.71
N SER A 31 -53.49 68.49 33.60
CA SER A 31 -54.68 68.74 32.81
C SER A 31 -54.31 68.86 31.34
N MET A 32 -54.88 67.97 30.51
CA MET A 32 -54.72 68.00 29.05
C MET A 32 -55.43 69.21 28.47
N ALA A 33 -54.63 70.24 28.16
CA ALA A 33 -55.00 71.53 27.61
C ALA A 33 -53.72 72.16 27.04
N ASP A 34 -53.85 73.33 26.39
CA ASP A 34 -52.69 74.06 25.86
C ASP A 34 -51.58 74.22 26.92
N PRO A 35 -50.36 73.68 26.68
CA PRO A 35 -49.24 73.74 27.61
C PRO A 35 -48.73 75.16 27.87
N GLY A 36 -48.96 76.10 26.96
CA GLY A 36 -48.24 77.37 26.91
C GLY A 36 -47.26 77.39 25.74
N THR A 37 -46.77 78.57 25.37
CA THR A 37 -45.84 78.71 24.24
C THR A 37 -44.48 78.13 24.60
N GLY A 38 -44.02 77.13 23.85
CA GLY A 38 -42.72 76.50 24.11
C GLY A 38 -42.78 75.37 25.13
N ASP A 39 -43.96 75.01 25.63
CA ASP A 39 -44.11 74.08 26.75
C ASP A 39 -44.64 72.69 26.34
N VAL A 40 -44.38 71.70 27.18
CA VAL A 40 -44.91 70.34 27.09
C VAL A 40 -45.39 69.86 28.46
N ARG A 41 -46.49 69.12 28.49
CA ARG A 41 -47.00 68.51 29.74
C ARG A 41 -47.51 67.10 29.52
N PHE A 42 -47.45 66.30 30.57
CA PHE A 42 -47.98 64.94 30.59
C PHE A 42 -49.33 64.89 31.32
N ASN A 43 -50.22 64.00 30.89
CA ASN A 43 -51.53 63.84 31.53
C ASN A 43 -51.49 63.19 32.92
N ASN A 44 -50.31 62.80 33.41
CA ASN A 44 -50.13 62.16 34.70
C ASN A 44 -48.80 62.59 35.33
N ALA A 45 -48.80 62.82 36.65
CA ALA A 45 -47.59 63.16 37.39
C ALA A 45 -46.66 61.95 37.58
N THR A 46 -47.21 60.73 37.57
CA THR A 46 -46.41 59.49 37.58
C THR A 46 -46.02 59.15 36.14
N LEU A 47 -44.72 59.20 35.84
CA LEU A 47 -44.16 59.00 34.48
C LEU A 47 -44.62 57.68 33.83
N ALA A 48 -44.68 56.58 34.59
CA ALA A 48 -45.13 55.28 34.07
C ALA A 48 -46.64 55.21 33.74
N SER A 49 -47.43 56.16 34.24
CA SER A 49 -48.89 56.22 34.06
C SER A 49 -49.31 57.23 32.99
N VAL A 50 -48.35 57.77 32.24
CA VAL A 50 -48.61 58.73 31.16
C VAL A 50 -49.17 57.99 29.96
N THR A 51 -50.34 58.42 29.51
CA THR A 51 -51.01 57.87 28.32
C THR A 51 -51.23 58.93 27.24
N GLN A 52 -51.00 60.22 27.57
CA GLN A 52 -51.11 61.33 26.64
C GLN A 52 -50.13 62.45 26.98
N ILE A 53 -49.62 63.10 25.93
CA ILE A 53 -48.69 64.22 26.02
C ILE A 53 -49.32 65.42 25.29
N SER A 54 -49.38 66.58 25.94
CA SER A 54 -49.77 67.85 25.30
C SER A 54 -48.50 68.61 24.92
N VAL A 55 -48.35 68.93 23.63
CA VAL A 55 -47.16 69.62 23.11
C VAL A 55 -47.58 70.93 22.44
N SER A 56 -46.93 72.03 22.80
CA SER A 56 -47.14 73.32 22.10
C SER A 56 -46.72 73.23 20.65
N TYR A 57 -47.44 73.89 19.74
CA TYR A 57 -46.98 74.05 18.35
C TYR A 57 -45.56 74.63 18.26
N LYS A 58 -45.23 75.51 19.20
CA LYS A 58 -43.95 76.21 19.24
C LYS A 58 -42.99 75.49 20.18
N SER A 59 -41.74 75.32 19.75
CA SER A 59 -40.68 74.78 20.60
C SER A 59 -40.18 75.83 21.60
N SER A 60 -39.45 75.42 22.65
CA SER A 60 -38.80 76.33 23.61
C SER A 60 -37.51 76.96 23.08
N GLN A 61 -37.16 76.74 21.82
CA GLN A 61 -35.95 77.28 21.22
C GLN A 61 -36.07 78.78 21.00
N SER A 62 -34.92 79.45 20.91
CA SER A 62 -34.87 80.90 20.65
C SER A 62 -35.72 81.29 19.45
N GLY A 63 -36.67 82.21 19.64
CA GLY A 63 -37.64 82.62 18.63
C GLY A 63 -38.96 81.82 18.61
N ASN A 64 -39.11 80.80 19.45
CA ASN A 64 -40.29 79.93 19.56
C ASN A 64 -40.80 79.45 18.18
N PRO A 65 -39.97 78.74 17.40
CA PRO A 65 -40.34 78.30 16.05
C PRO A 65 -41.52 77.33 16.11
N ASP A 66 -42.44 77.46 15.16
CA ASP A 66 -43.56 76.54 14.97
C ASP A 66 -43.09 75.27 14.26
N ILE A 67 -43.40 74.12 14.85
CA ILE A 67 -42.99 72.79 14.41
C ILE A 67 -44.17 71.81 14.43
N SER A 68 -45.41 72.33 14.49
CA SER A 68 -46.65 71.55 14.56
C SER A 68 -46.78 70.53 13.43
N ASP A 69 -46.54 70.93 12.17
CA ASP A 69 -46.62 70.02 11.01
C ASP A 69 -45.71 68.79 11.14
N TRP A 70 -44.52 68.96 11.72
CA TRP A 70 -43.58 67.86 11.89
C TRP A 70 -44.02 66.88 12.98
N VAL A 71 -44.55 67.40 14.10
CA VAL A 71 -45.07 66.56 15.20
C VAL A 71 -46.37 65.88 14.77
N ALA A 72 -47.22 66.55 13.99
CA ALA A 72 -48.44 65.95 13.44
C ALA A 72 -48.12 64.73 12.56
N ALA A 73 -47.06 64.79 11.74
CA ALA A 73 -46.64 63.67 10.88
C ALA A 73 -46.05 62.46 11.64
N TRP A 74 -45.93 62.50 12.97
CA TRP A 74 -45.39 61.37 13.75
C TRP A 74 -46.32 60.15 13.78
N ASP A 75 -47.60 60.32 13.45
CA ASP A 75 -48.59 59.24 13.42
C ASP A 75 -48.84 58.64 12.02
N ASP A 76 -48.13 59.12 10.99
CA ASP A 76 -48.31 58.78 9.56
C ASP A 76 -47.95 57.32 9.19
N SER A 77 -47.39 56.53 10.11
CA SER A 77 -47.11 55.11 9.85
C SER A 77 -48.41 54.31 9.69
N THR A 78 -48.44 53.41 8.71
CA THR A 78 -49.54 52.45 8.51
C THR A 78 -49.55 51.32 9.54
N ASN A 79 -48.58 51.28 10.46
CA ASN A 79 -48.59 50.38 11.59
C ASN A 79 -49.49 50.94 12.71
N ASP A 80 -50.77 50.55 12.70
CA ASP A 80 -51.76 51.07 13.65
C ASP A 80 -51.47 50.72 15.12
N ALA A 81 -50.62 49.72 15.39
CA ALA A 81 -50.26 49.33 16.75
C ALA A 81 -49.11 50.16 17.34
N ILE A 82 -48.12 50.52 16.51
CA ILE A 82 -46.95 51.33 16.89
C ILE A 82 -46.65 52.25 15.72
N ARG A 83 -47.01 53.53 15.84
CA ARG A 83 -46.82 54.50 14.74
C ARG A 83 -45.41 55.12 14.74
N GLY A 84 -44.83 55.25 15.92
CA GLY A 84 -43.44 55.65 16.12
C GLY A 84 -43.05 55.66 17.59
N HIS A 85 -41.75 55.66 17.85
CA HIS A 85 -41.18 55.69 19.20
C HIS A 85 -40.78 57.10 19.58
N ILE A 86 -41.00 57.45 20.84
CA ILE A 86 -40.65 58.75 21.43
C ILE A 86 -39.72 58.49 22.61
N MET A 87 -38.60 59.23 22.65
CA MET A 87 -37.72 59.35 23.80
C MET A 87 -37.65 60.82 24.23
N ILE A 88 -37.88 61.09 25.51
CA ILE A 88 -37.88 62.41 26.11
C ILE A 88 -36.89 62.39 27.26
N HIS A 89 -35.96 63.33 27.34
CA HIS A 89 -35.07 63.44 28.48
C HIS A 89 -34.76 64.89 28.83
N GLU A 90 -34.33 65.15 30.06
CA GLU A 90 -33.90 66.48 30.48
C GLU A 90 -32.54 66.84 29.83
N ASP A 91 -32.42 68.08 29.35
CA ASP A 91 -31.20 68.62 28.75
C ASP A 91 -30.12 68.80 29.82
N GLY A 92 -28.98 68.13 29.65
CA GLY A 92 -27.91 68.11 30.64
C GLY A 92 -28.04 67.04 31.74
N THR A 93 -29.23 66.45 31.93
CA THR A 93 -29.47 65.35 32.88
C THR A 93 -30.18 64.16 32.21
N PRO A 94 -29.54 63.40 31.30
CA PRO A 94 -30.19 62.32 30.55
C PRO A 94 -30.72 61.17 31.42
N SER A 95 -30.28 61.09 32.68
CA SER A 95 -30.81 60.13 33.67
C SER A 95 -32.27 60.40 34.06
N ASN A 96 -32.77 61.63 33.82
CA ASN A 96 -34.18 61.97 33.91
C ASN A 96 -34.79 61.82 32.51
N PHE A 97 -35.59 60.78 32.29
CA PHE A 97 -36.13 60.45 30.96
C PHE A 97 -37.49 59.73 31.02
N TRP A 98 -38.17 59.74 29.87
CA TRP A 98 -39.38 58.99 29.57
C TRP A 98 -39.27 58.44 28.14
N THR A 99 -39.60 57.16 27.93
CA THR A 99 -39.65 56.55 26.59
C THR A 99 -40.94 55.76 26.42
N GLY A 100 -41.45 55.77 25.19
CA GLY A 100 -42.70 55.13 24.83
C GLY A 100 -42.93 55.12 23.33
N TYR A 101 -44.16 54.82 22.92
CA TYR A 101 -44.55 54.85 21.51
C TYR A 101 -45.95 55.43 21.32
N ILE A 102 -46.18 55.97 20.13
CA ILE A 102 -47.47 56.51 19.69
C ILE A 102 -48.36 55.34 19.27
N ASN A 103 -49.55 55.26 19.86
CA ASN A 103 -50.49 54.13 19.69
C ASN A 103 -51.84 54.55 19.07
N GLY A 104 -51.94 55.78 18.56
CA GLY A 104 -53.16 56.33 17.98
C GLY A 104 -52.88 57.61 17.19
N ALA A 105 -53.92 58.15 16.55
CA ALA A 105 -53.81 59.40 15.80
C ALA A 105 -53.57 60.60 16.72
N ILE A 106 -52.71 61.53 16.29
CA ILE A 106 -52.43 62.78 17.00
C ILE A 106 -53.60 63.74 16.75
N THR A 107 -54.18 64.26 17.82
CA THR A 107 -55.27 65.22 17.72
C THR A 107 -54.72 66.63 17.69
N ASP A 108 -55.03 67.37 16.64
CA ASP A 108 -54.70 68.78 16.50
C ASP A 108 -55.77 69.68 17.15
N ASN A 109 -55.35 70.46 18.16
CA ASN A 109 -56.19 71.40 18.89
C ASN A 109 -55.92 72.87 18.55
N SER A 110 -55.43 73.15 17.33
CA SER A 110 -55.19 74.49 16.75
C SER A 110 -54.04 75.33 17.34
N THR A 111 -53.67 75.15 18.61
CA THR A 111 -52.46 75.79 19.21
C THR A 111 -51.50 74.80 19.85
N TRP A 112 -51.93 73.54 19.99
CA TRP A 112 -51.19 72.45 20.60
C TRP A 112 -51.63 71.10 20.03
N LEU A 113 -50.77 70.10 20.14
CA LEU A 113 -51.01 68.73 19.69
C LEU A 113 -51.15 67.79 20.89
N GLN A 114 -52.12 66.89 20.80
CA GLN A 114 -52.38 65.85 21.78
C GLN A 114 -51.91 64.50 21.23
N ILE A 115 -50.86 63.96 21.82
CA ILE A 115 -50.21 62.75 21.34
C ILE A 115 -50.63 61.57 22.23
N PRO A 116 -51.37 60.58 21.72
CA PRO A 116 -51.67 59.36 22.46
C PRO A 116 -50.43 58.47 22.50
N VAL A 117 -50.03 58.05 23.69
CA VAL A 117 -48.80 57.29 23.89
C VAL A 117 -49.01 56.11 24.81
N THR A 118 -48.15 55.10 24.67
CA THR A 118 -47.95 54.04 25.67
C THR A 118 -46.55 54.15 26.23
N HIS A 119 -46.45 54.18 27.56
CA HIS A 119 -45.18 54.15 28.28
C HIS A 119 -44.45 52.83 28.07
N VAL A 120 -43.12 52.90 27.95
CA VAL A 120 -42.21 51.75 27.92
C VAL A 120 -41.27 51.77 29.11
N ASP A 121 -40.58 52.90 29.37
CA ASP A 121 -39.66 53.06 30.49
C ASP A 121 -39.48 54.54 30.89
N SER A 122 -39.08 54.82 32.12
CA SER A 122 -38.79 56.18 32.60
C SER A 122 -37.89 56.18 33.82
N GLY A 123 -36.98 57.15 33.92
CA GLY A 123 -36.08 57.35 35.06
C GLY A 123 -36.15 58.79 35.59
N GLY A 124 -35.91 58.96 36.90
CA GLY A 124 -35.86 60.29 37.53
C GLY A 124 -37.23 60.96 37.71
N SER A 125 -37.24 62.29 37.75
CA SER A 125 -38.44 63.13 37.86
C SER A 125 -38.25 64.43 37.10
N PHE A 126 -39.32 64.98 36.52
CA PHE A 126 -39.30 66.28 35.86
C PHE A 126 -39.90 67.37 36.76
N SER A 127 -39.27 68.53 36.74
CA SER A 127 -39.63 69.74 37.48
C SER A 127 -40.13 70.83 36.54
N ALA A 128 -40.84 71.81 37.09
CA ALA A 128 -41.35 72.92 36.29
C ALA A 128 -40.19 73.67 35.62
N SER A 129 -40.36 73.96 34.32
CA SER A 129 -39.40 74.64 33.46
C SER A 129 -38.12 73.87 33.12
N ASP A 130 -38.06 72.56 33.40
CA ASP A 130 -37.00 71.69 32.91
C ASP A 130 -36.98 71.68 31.38
N SER A 131 -35.79 71.80 30.77
CA SER A 131 -35.62 71.79 29.32
C SER A 131 -35.66 70.36 28.81
N MET A 132 -36.72 69.98 28.11
CA MET A 132 -36.98 68.62 27.64
C MET A 132 -36.54 68.46 26.19
N VAL A 133 -35.73 67.45 25.92
CA VAL A 133 -35.26 67.09 24.59
C VAL A 133 -36.08 65.91 24.06
N PHE A 134 -36.62 66.03 22.85
CA PHE A 134 -37.43 64.99 22.21
C PHE A 134 -36.67 64.32 21.06
N GLY A 135 -36.60 63.01 21.10
CA GLY A 135 -36.21 62.14 20.00
C GLY A 135 -37.43 61.36 19.51
N PHE A 136 -37.65 61.35 18.19
CA PHE A 136 -38.68 60.56 17.55
C PHE A 136 -38.09 59.66 16.48
N SER A 137 -38.58 58.42 16.39
CA SER A 137 -38.33 57.53 15.26
C SER A 137 -39.64 56.92 14.77
N ARG A 138 -39.94 57.08 13.49
CA ARG A 138 -41.14 56.52 12.87
C ARG A 138 -41.03 54.99 12.78
N ALA A 139 -42.14 54.28 13.02
CA ALA A 139 -42.21 52.85 12.75
C ALA A 139 -42.40 52.58 11.24
N GLY A 140 -41.81 51.49 10.72
CA GLY A 140 -41.99 51.10 9.32
C GLY A 140 -43.46 50.85 8.97
N ASP A 141 -43.80 51.08 7.70
CA ASP A 141 -45.13 50.73 7.17
C ASP A 141 -45.33 49.21 7.14
N SER A 142 -46.58 48.74 7.20
CA SER A 142 -46.89 47.31 7.11
C SER A 142 -46.56 46.77 5.70
N GLY A 143 -45.80 45.68 5.60
CA GLY A 143 -45.41 45.08 4.32
C GLY A 143 -46.55 44.32 3.62
N ALA A 144 -46.70 44.45 2.31
CA ALA A 144 -47.68 43.72 1.50
C ALA A 144 -47.09 42.42 0.88
N GLY A 145 -47.86 41.34 0.83
CA GLY A 145 -47.47 40.10 0.12
C GLY A 145 -48.68 39.44 -0.59
N GLY A 146 -48.56 39.17 -1.89
CA GLY A 146 -49.59 38.55 -2.74
C GLY A 146 -50.51 39.52 -3.50
N PHE A 147 -51.38 39.01 -4.38
CA PHE A 147 -52.46 39.78 -5.01
C PHE A 147 -53.58 40.02 -4.00
N ASP A 148 -54.08 41.24 -3.92
CA ASP A 148 -55.22 41.57 -3.08
C ASP A 148 -56.50 41.05 -3.74
N MET A 149 -57.19 40.11 -3.10
CA MET A 149 -58.47 39.54 -3.53
C MET A 149 -59.55 39.78 -2.47
N LEU A 150 -60.82 39.66 -2.84
CA LEU A 150 -61.93 39.50 -1.89
C LEU A 150 -62.38 38.04 -1.86
N TRP A 151 -62.57 37.51 -0.67
CA TRP A 151 -63.14 36.19 -0.47
C TRP A 151 -64.66 36.20 -0.76
N ASP A 152 -65.14 35.23 -1.54
CA ASP A 152 -66.57 34.95 -1.70
C ASP A 152 -66.93 33.58 -1.14
N ALA A 153 -68.08 33.49 -0.46
CA ALA A 153 -68.58 32.23 0.09
C ALA A 153 -69.39 31.38 -0.92
N ASP A 154 -69.64 31.89 -2.13
CA ASP A 154 -70.29 31.13 -3.19
C ASP A 154 -69.42 29.91 -3.60
N THR A 155 -70.12 28.83 -3.95
CA THR A 155 -69.52 27.59 -4.41
C THR A 155 -69.93 27.23 -5.84
N SER A 156 -70.69 28.11 -6.49
CA SER A 156 -71.15 27.93 -7.85
C SER A 156 -70.03 28.18 -8.88
N ASP A 157 -70.09 27.43 -9.99
CA ASP A 157 -69.22 27.63 -11.15
C ASP A 157 -69.77 28.80 -12.01
N SER A 158 -69.81 29.99 -11.42
CA SER A 158 -70.25 31.22 -12.06
C SER A 158 -69.47 32.42 -11.52
N ASP A 159 -69.40 33.49 -12.30
CA ASP A 159 -68.65 34.69 -11.95
C ASP A 159 -69.25 35.35 -10.69
N SER A 160 -68.49 35.31 -9.58
CA SER A 160 -68.85 35.92 -8.30
C SER A 160 -68.62 37.44 -8.25
N GLY A 161 -68.09 38.04 -9.32
CA GLY A 161 -67.82 39.46 -9.47
C GLY A 161 -66.33 39.81 -9.35
N ALA A 162 -66.01 41.03 -9.82
CA ALA A 162 -64.65 41.52 -9.97
C ALA A 162 -63.80 41.42 -8.68
N GLY A 163 -62.56 40.96 -8.83
CA GLY A 163 -61.58 40.95 -7.75
C GLY A 163 -61.73 39.82 -6.74
N LYS A 164 -62.55 38.80 -7.03
CA LYS A 164 -62.89 37.75 -6.07
C LYS A 164 -62.15 36.44 -6.27
N VAL A 165 -62.00 35.70 -5.18
CA VAL A 165 -61.55 34.30 -5.15
C VAL A 165 -62.56 33.47 -4.36
N TRP A 166 -62.97 32.33 -4.91
CA TRP A 166 -63.96 31.44 -4.31
C TRP A 166 -63.71 29.99 -4.67
N PHE A 167 -64.34 29.05 -3.95
CA PHE A 167 -64.04 27.62 -4.06
C PHE A 167 -65.27 26.82 -4.43
N ASN A 168 -65.10 25.72 -5.16
CA ASN A 168 -66.21 24.83 -5.51
C ASN A 168 -66.80 24.03 -4.34
N ASN A 169 -66.32 24.24 -3.11
CA ASN A 169 -66.84 23.61 -1.90
C ASN A 169 -66.64 24.52 -0.69
N GLY A 170 -67.65 24.62 0.18
CA GLY A 170 -67.57 25.42 1.42
C GLY A 170 -66.68 24.80 2.49
N THR A 171 -66.38 23.50 2.40
CA THR A 171 -65.38 22.86 3.26
C THR A 171 -64.01 22.94 2.60
N LEU A 172 -63.10 23.74 3.17
CA LEU A 172 -61.75 23.99 2.64
C LEU A 172 -61.00 22.70 2.25
N ALA A 173 -61.11 21.64 3.05
CA ALA A 173 -60.46 20.35 2.79
C ALA A 173 -61.04 19.56 1.62
N SER A 174 -62.24 19.89 1.14
CA SER A 174 -62.95 19.21 0.04
C SER A 174 -62.92 19.99 -1.28
N VAL A 175 -62.20 21.11 -1.32
CA VAL A 175 -62.05 21.93 -2.52
C VAL A 175 -61.19 21.19 -3.54
N SER A 176 -61.67 21.16 -4.77
CA SER A 176 -60.97 20.58 -5.94
C SER A 176 -60.79 21.58 -7.08
N ILE A 177 -61.48 22.73 -7.02
CA ILE A 177 -61.32 23.84 -7.96
C ILE A 177 -61.34 25.14 -7.15
N VAL A 178 -60.31 25.97 -7.38
CA VAL A 178 -60.31 27.37 -6.97
C VAL A 178 -60.70 28.22 -8.18
N TYR A 179 -61.67 29.08 -7.99
CA TYR A 179 -62.09 30.08 -8.97
C TYR A 179 -61.44 31.42 -8.62
N ILE A 180 -60.86 32.07 -9.63
CA ILE A 180 -60.12 33.31 -9.48
C ILE A 180 -60.64 34.26 -10.56
N ASP A 181 -61.17 35.42 -10.17
CA ASP A 181 -61.56 36.47 -11.11
C ASP A 181 -60.36 36.97 -11.93
N ASP A 182 -60.62 37.43 -13.15
CA ASP A 182 -59.59 37.93 -14.04
C ASP A 182 -58.98 39.27 -13.59
N LEU A 183 -59.61 39.94 -12.61
CA LEU A 183 -59.13 41.14 -11.94
C LEU A 183 -58.74 40.81 -10.49
N ASP A 184 -57.78 41.56 -9.93
CA ASP A 184 -57.59 41.66 -8.49
C ASP A 184 -58.63 42.63 -7.87
N SER A 185 -58.67 42.73 -6.54
CA SER A 185 -59.61 43.61 -5.83
C SER A 185 -59.36 45.11 -6.03
N ASN A 186 -58.21 45.47 -6.60
CA ASN A 186 -57.91 46.84 -7.02
C ASN A 186 -58.34 47.12 -8.47
N GLY A 187 -58.88 46.13 -9.19
CA GLY A 187 -59.33 46.26 -10.58
C GLY A 187 -58.23 46.06 -11.62
N VAL A 188 -57.08 45.49 -11.25
CA VAL A 188 -55.96 45.20 -12.16
C VAL A 188 -56.12 43.79 -12.72
N SER A 189 -55.95 43.60 -14.03
CA SER A 189 -56.05 42.26 -14.63
C SER A 189 -54.88 41.35 -14.25
N ILE A 190 -55.22 40.13 -13.79
CA ILE A 190 -54.28 39.07 -13.39
C ILE A 190 -54.41 37.80 -14.25
N ASN A 191 -55.38 37.74 -15.18
CA ASN A 191 -55.69 36.57 -16.02
C ASN A 191 -54.45 35.92 -16.67
N ALA A 192 -53.62 36.71 -17.35
CA ALA A 192 -52.43 36.21 -18.05
C ALA A 192 -51.43 35.49 -17.12
N LEU A 193 -51.41 35.83 -15.83
CA LEU A 193 -50.56 35.12 -14.86
C LEU A 193 -51.25 33.85 -14.34
N VAL A 194 -52.56 33.93 -14.04
CA VAL A 194 -53.34 32.78 -13.57
C VAL A 194 -53.32 31.65 -14.61
N ASP A 195 -53.40 31.98 -15.90
CA ASP A 195 -53.25 31.04 -17.01
C ASP A 195 -51.92 30.27 -16.98
N THR A 196 -50.87 30.80 -16.34
CA THR A 196 -49.56 30.12 -16.24
C THR A 196 -49.46 29.15 -15.06
N PHE A 197 -50.49 29.03 -14.22
CA PHE A 197 -50.42 28.23 -13.00
C PHE A 197 -50.29 26.72 -13.27
N ASP A 198 -50.63 26.26 -14.48
CA ASP A 198 -50.46 24.88 -14.91
C ASP A 198 -49.29 24.66 -15.89
N ASP A 199 -48.51 25.68 -16.26
CA ASP A 199 -47.43 25.57 -17.25
C ASP A 199 -46.24 24.70 -16.80
N SER A 200 -46.18 24.26 -15.54
CA SER A 200 -45.13 23.35 -15.08
C SER A 200 -45.25 21.99 -15.77
N THR A 201 -44.13 21.46 -16.27
CA THR A 201 -44.09 20.10 -16.85
C THR A 201 -44.17 19.01 -15.77
N THR A 202 -44.08 19.37 -14.48
CA THR A 202 -44.33 18.46 -13.35
C THR A 202 -45.84 18.32 -13.12
N THR A 203 -46.48 17.41 -13.86
CA THR A 203 -47.95 17.32 -13.94
C THR A 203 -48.65 16.91 -12.64
N ALA A 204 -47.96 16.24 -11.72
CA ALA A 204 -48.50 15.83 -10.42
C ALA A 204 -48.57 16.97 -9.39
N LEU A 205 -47.74 18.00 -9.55
CA LEU A 205 -47.66 19.17 -8.68
C LEU A 205 -47.12 20.34 -9.51
N ARG A 206 -48.02 21.15 -10.08
CA ARG A 206 -47.64 22.24 -11.00
C ARG A 206 -47.25 23.52 -10.26
N GLY A 207 -47.77 23.68 -9.06
CA GLY A 207 -47.43 24.74 -8.12
C GLY A 207 -48.29 24.65 -6.87
N THR A 208 -48.05 25.57 -5.94
CA THR A 208 -48.82 25.71 -4.70
C THR A 208 -49.50 27.07 -4.67
N LEU A 209 -50.82 27.07 -4.52
CA LEU A 209 -51.66 28.26 -4.36
C LEU A 209 -51.98 28.44 -2.87
N LYS A 210 -51.79 29.64 -2.35
CA LYS A 210 -52.07 29.99 -0.95
C LYS A 210 -52.96 31.23 -0.89
N ILE A 211 -54.04 31.13 -0.12
CA ILE A 211 -54.98 32.22 0.15
C ILE A 211 -54.91 32.53 1.65
N THR A 212 -54.66 33.78 2.03
CA THR A 212 -54.49 34.21 3.44
C THR A 212 -55.38 35.39 3.75
N LYS A 213 -56.12 35.39 4.86
CA LYS A 213 -56.97 36.53 5.24
C LYS A 213 -56.12 37.75 5.64
N LYS A 214 -56.37 38.91 5.02
CA LYS A 214 -55.69 40.18 5.29
C LYS A 214 -56.04 40.67 6.70
N GLY A 215 -55.02 41.11 7.45
CA GLY A 215 -55.17 41.51 8.85
C GLY A 215 -55.33 40.35 9.86
N THR A 216 -55.50 39.09 9.41
CA THR A 216 -55.50 37.90 10.29
C THR A 216 -54.74 36.75 9.62
N PRO A 217 -53.40 36.81 9.54
CA PRO A 217 -52.58 35.84 8.80
C PRO A 217 -52.69 34.39 9.31
N ALA A 218 -53.22 34.19 10.52
CA ALA A 218 -53.52 32.86 11.05
C ALA A 218 -54.67 32.15 10.32
N THR A 219 -55.48 32.86 9.53
CA THR A 219 -56.54 32.27 8.69
C THR A 219 -56.05 32.12 7.25
N TYR A 220 -55.94 30.89 6.75
CA TYR A 220 -55.39 30.59 5.42
C TYR A 220 -55.88 29.26 4.85
N ALA A 221 -55.73 29.08 3.53
CA ALA A 221 -55.90 27.82 2.83
C ALA A 221 -54.77 27.65 1.79
N VAL A 222 -54.19 26.46 1.72
CA VAL A 222 -53.10 26.09 0.81
C VAL A 222 -53.51 24.88 0.00
N TYR A 223 -53.28 24.98 -1.31
CA TYR A 223 -53.66 23.99 -2.30
C TYR A 223 -52.50 23.74 -3.26
N ASN A 224 -52.40 22.53 -3.77
CA ASN A 224 -51.50 22.17 -4.85
C ASN A 224 -52.26 22.17 -6.17
N VAL A 225 -51.77 22.90 -7.18
CA VAL A 225 -52.31 22.85 -8.53
C VAL A 225 -51.95 21.50 -9.14
N ASN A 226 -52.97 20.68 -9.42
CA ASN A 226 -52.81 19.28 -9.83
C ASN A 226 -53.45 18.96 -11.19
N GLY A 227 -53.98 19.97 -11.88
CA GLY A 227 -54.62 19.84 -13.19
C GLY A 227 -54.46 21.11 -14.02
N ALA A 228 -55.11 21.13 -15.17
CA ALA A 228 -55.06 22.28 -16.08
C ALA A 228 -55.84 23.48 -15.53
N VAL A 229 -55.40 24.68 -15.88
CA VAL A 229 -56.19 25.90 -15.72
C VAL A 229 -57.16 25.97 -16.90
N THR A 230 -58.44 26.18 -16.61
CA THR A 230 -59.45 26.42 -17.65
C THR A 230 -59.97 27.84 -17.52
N SER A 231 -59.60 28.69 -18.48
CA SER A 231 -60.05 30.08 -18.54
C SER A 231 -61.52 30.16 -18.98
N ALA A 232 -62.33 30.93 -18.24
CA ALA A 232 -63.66 31.40 -18.66
C ALA A 232 -63.56 32.87 -19.09
N SER A 233 -64.66 33.51 -19.48
CA SER A 233 -64.61 34.87 -20.04
C SER A 233 -64.25 35.98 -19.03
N THR A 234 -64.45 35.73 -17.74
CA THR A 234 -64.26 36.73 -16.66
C THR A 234 -63.56 36.16 -15.42
N TYR A 235 -63.27 34.85 -15.40
CA TYR A 235 -62.59 34.17 -14.29
C TYR A 235 -61.91 32.90 -14.80
N SER A 236 -60.99 32.36 -14.01
CA SER A 236 -60.26 31.15 -14.30
C SER A 236 -60.55 30.03 -13.28
N LYS A 237 -60.56 28.79 -13.76
CA LYS A 237 -60.76 27.58 -12.95
C LYS A 237 -59.43 26.87 -12.75
N VAL A 238 -58.92 26.84 -11.53
CA VAL A 238 -57.66 26.19 -11.19
C VAL A 238 -57.95 24.86 -10.50
N ALA A 239 -57.63 23.76 -11.16
CA ALA A 239 -57.75 22.43 -10.58
C ALA A 239 -56.71 22.23 -9.47
N VAL A 240 -57.18 21.86 -8.27
CA VAL A 240 -56.33 21.77 -7.09
C VAL A 240 -56.58 20.51 -6.24
N ALA A 241 -55.60 20.19 -5.39
CA ALA A 241 -55.73 19.31 -4.24
C ALA A 241 -55.43 20.08 -2.94
N HIS A 242 -56.24 19.88 -1.91
CA HIS A 242 -56.00 20.46 -0.59
C HIS A 242 -54.69 19.99 0.04
N VAL A 243 -53.97 20.91 0.68
CA VAL A 243 -52.76 20.64 1.46
C VAL A 243 -53.01 20.90 2.93
N ILE A 244 -53.39 22.13 3.28
CA ILE A 244 -53.64 22.56 4.66
C ILE A 244 -54.52 23.80 4.67
N SER A 245 -55.32 23.97 5.73
CA SER A 245 -56.11 25.18 5.96
C SER A 245 -56.33 25.41 7.45
N ASN A 246 -56.45 26.66 7.87
CA ASN A 246 -56.74 27.05 9.25
C ASN A 246 -57.66 28.26 9.30
N GLY A 247 -58.57 28.31 10.27
CA GLY A 247 -59.56 29.38 10.41
C GLY A 247 -60.75 29.26 9.45
N THR A 248 -61.57 30.32 9.40
CA THR A 248 -62.78 30.38 8.57
C THR A 248 -62.81 31.72 7.85
N PHE A 249 -63.06 31.68 6.54
CA PHE A 249 -63.32 32.88 5.75
C PHE A 249 -64.81 33.22 5.79
N THR A 250 -65.13 34.50 5.79
CA THR A 250 -66.48 35.07 5.70
C THR A 250 -66.59 35.87 4.41
N ASP A 251 -67.78 35.88 3.80
CA ASP A 251 -68.05 36.64 2.58
C ASP A 251 -67.59 38.10 2.69
N GLY A 252 -66.85 38.57 1.69
CA GLY A 252 -66.25 39.91 1.65
C GLY A 252 -64.95 40.07 2.44
N ASP A 253 -64.42 39.03 3.09
CA ASP A 253 -63.12 39.12 3.76
C ASP A 253 -62.01 39.47 2.76
N PRO A 254 -61.17 40.50 3.03
CA PRO A 254 -60.01 40.76 2.19
C PRO A 254 -58.97 39.64 2.36
N ALA A 255 -58.39 39.17 1.26
CA ALA A 255 -57.45 38.06 1.23
C ALA A 255 -56.25 38.34 0.32
N TYR A 256 -55.11 37.76 0.64
CA TYR A 256 -53.94 37.70 -0.21
C TYR A 256 -53.88 36.36 -0.92
N MET A 257 -53.73 36.38 -2.24
CA MET A 257 -53.48 35.19 -3.06
C MET A 257 -52.03 35.15 -3.52
N GLU A 258 -51.36 34.04 -3.26
CA GLU A 258 -49.95 33.79 -3.60
C GLU A 258 -49.84 32.47 -4.38
N PHE A 259 -49.09 32.47 -5.49
CA PHE A 259 -48.78 31.25 -6.24
C PHE A 259 -47.27 30.99 -6.28
N PHE A 260 -46.88 29.77 -5.94
CA PHE A 260 -45.51 29.29 -5.96
C PHE A 260 -45.41 28.20 -7.03
N ARG A 261 -44.84 28.53 -8.19
CA ARG A 261 -44.68 27.58 -9.29
C ARG A 261 -43.70 26.46 -8.92
N THR A 262 -44.04 25.22 -9.27
CA THR A 262 -43.09 24.10 -9.21
C THR A 262 -42.22 24.09 -10.45
N GLY A 263 -40.92 23.83 -10.28
CA GLY A 263 -39.97 23.73 -11.38
C GLY A 263 -40.41 22.69 -12.44
N ASN A 264 -39.97 22.90 -13.67
CA ASN A 264 -40.12 21.92 -14.74
C ASN A 264 -39.29 20.66 -14.43
N ILE A 265 -39.70 19.51 -14.95
CA ILE A 265 -38.88 18.28 -14.92
C ILE A 265 -37.53 18.57 -15.60
N GLY A 266 -36.43 18.34 -14.89
CA GLY A 266 -35.08 18.43 -15.48
C GLY A 266 -34.82 17.26 -16.43
N ILE A 267 -34.41 17.54 -17.66
CA ILE A 267 -33.94 16.53 -18.61
C ILE A 267 -32.46 16.26 -18.31
N GLY A 268 -32.10 15.03 -17.95
CA GLY A 268 -30.71 14.56 -18.03
C GLY A 268 -30.45 13.99 -19.43
N GLY A 269 -29.29 14.26 -20.05
CA GLY A 269 -28.94 13.74 -21.38
C GLY A 269 -29.41 14.58 -22.57
N LEU A 270 -29.14 14.09 -23.79
CA LEU A 270 -29.60 14.68 -25.04
C LEU A 270 -31.10 14.39 -25.24
N SER A 271 -31.87 15.41 -25.64
CA SER A 271 -33.30 15.26 -25.91
C SER A 271 -33.51 14.69 -27.31
N MET A 272 -34.01 13.47 -27.42
CA MET A 272 -34.33 12.82 -28.70
C MET A 272 -35.79 12.35 -28.73
N ALA A 273 -36.30 11.95 -29.89
CA ALA A 273 -37.53 11.19 -30.02
C ALA A 273 -37.22 9.79 -30.54
N TRP A 274 -37.84 8.77 -29.95
CA TRP A 274 -37.66 7.40 -30.39
C TRP A 274 -38.31 7.18 -31.77
N GLU A 275 -37.62 6.44 -32.63
CA GLU A 275 -38.13 5.99 -33.91
C GLU A 275 -38.07 4.45 -33.98
N THR A 276 -39.16 3.84 -34.40
CA THR A 276 -39.31 2.37 -34.45
C THR A 276 -38.79 1.75 -35.75
N THR A 277 -38.53 2.57 -36.76
CA THR A 277 -37.88 2.16 -38.00
C THR A 277 -36.46 1.65 -37.75
N THR A 278 -36.08 0.54 -38.39
CA THR A 278 -34.78 -0.12 -38.17
C THR A 278 -33.80 0.03 -39.34
N THR A 279 -34.12 0.90 -40.30
CA THR A 279 -33.31 1.08 -41.51
C THR A 279 -32.14 2.02 -41.25
N ASP A 280 -31.04 1.77 -41.96
CA ASP A 280 -29.83 2.59 -41.97
C ASP A 280 -30.04 3.83 -42.86
N THR A 281 -31.01 4.66 -42.49
CA THR A 281 -31.42 5.89 -43.17
C THR A 281 -31.78 6.94 -42.14
N ASP A 282 -31.53 8.20 -42.44
CA ASP A 282 -31.96 9.35 -41.65
C ASP A 282 -33.49 9.34 -41.47
N GLN A 283 -33.95 9.50 -40.22
CA GLN A 283 -35.36 9.48 -39.82
C GLN A 283 -35.92 10.88 -39.52
N GLY A 284 -35.11 11.92 -39.77
CA GLY A 284 -35.41 13.31 -39.49
C GLY A 284 -34.77 13.81 -38.19
N ALA A 285 -34.77 15.14 -38.06
CA ALA A 285 -34.11 15.86 -36.97
C ALA A 285 -34.55 15.37 -35.58
N GLY A 286 -33.57 15.17 -34.68
CA GLY A 286 -33.82 14.84 -33.27
C GLY A 286 -34.27 13.41 -33.02
N LYS A 287 -34.03 12.48 -33.95
CA LYS A 287 -34.44 11.07 -33.82
C LYS A 287 -33.31 10.18 -33.31
N CYS A 288 -33.69 9.13 -32.60
CA CYS A 288 -32.79 8.02 -32.27
C CYS A 288 -33.50 6.67 -32.48
N TRP A 289 -32.76 5.68 -32.98
CA TRP A 289 -33.32 4.36 -33.32
C TRP A 289 -32.25 3.27 -33.27
N ALA A 290 -32.65 2.02 -33.46
CA ALA A 290 -31.75 0.87 -33.50
C ALA A 290 -31.93 0.06 -34.78
N ASN A 291 -30.90 -0.64 -35.22
CA ASN A 291 -30.96 -1.48 -36.43
C ASN A 291 -31.81 -2.75 -36.29
N ASN A 292 -32.45 -2.97 -35.15
CA ASN A 292 -33.29 -4.14 -34.89
C ASN A 292 -34.45 -3.77 -33.95
N GLY A 293 -35.68 -4.17 -34.31
CA GLY A 293 -36.86 -3.92 -33.48
C GLY A 293 -36.86 -4.75 -32.19
N THR A 294 -36.13 -5.88 -32.16
CA THR A 294 -35.79 -6.57 -30.92
C THR A 294 -34.50 -5.99 -30.37
N LEU A 295 -34.61 -5.09 -29.39
CA LEU A 295 -33.48 -4.30 -28.87
C LEU A 295 -32.33 -5.15 -28.30
N SER A 296 -32.61 -6.35 -27.79
CA SER A 296 -31.56 -7.29 -27.35
C SER A 296 -30.70 -7.86 -28.49
N SER A 297 -31.13 -7.69 -29.73
CA SER A 297 -30.42 -8.12 -30.95
C SER A 297 -29.92 -6.96 -31.79
N ALA A 298 -30.01 -5.72 -31.28
CA ALA A 298 -29.44 -4.55 -31.93
C ALA A 298 -27.91 -4.59 -31.83
N THR A 299 -27.25 -4.27 -32.95
CA THR A 299 -25.79 -4.16 -33.05
C THR A 299 -25.33 -2.75 -33.43
N VAL A 300 -26.27 -1.90 -33.85
CA VAL A 300 -26.03 -0.49 -34.15
C VAL A 300 -27.16 0.34 -33.54
N PHE A 301 -26.77 1.35 -32.78
CA PHE A 301 -27.64 2.43 -32.32
C PHE A 301 -27.39 3.63 -33.22
N TYR A 302 -28.47 4.28 -33.64
CA TYR A 302 -28.44 5.44 -34.52
C TYR A 302 -28.92 6.66 -33.77
N MET A 303 -28.25 7.78 -34.02
CA MET A 303 -28.54 9.05 -33.40
C MET A 303 -28.45 10.13 -34.46
N ASP A 304 -29.52 10.92 -34.62
CA ASP A 304 -29.49 12.10 -35.47
C ASP A 304 -28.41 13.08 -34.98
N ASP A 305 -27.81 13.81 -35.93
CA ASP A 305 -26.72 14.75 -35.63
C ASP A 305 -27.23 16.05 -34.97
N VAL A 306 -28.55 16.25 -34.90
CA VAL A 306 -29.18 17.28 -34.05
C VAL A 306 -30.10 16.68 -32.99
N ASP A 307 -30.28 17.39 -31.88
CA ASP A 307 -31.26 17.04 -30.85
C ASP A 307 -32.70 17.42 -31.27
N SER A 308 -33.69 17.08 -30.44
CA SER A 308 -35.10 17.43 -30.67
C SER A 308 -35.39 18.93 -30.74
N ASN A 309 -34.46 19.77 -30.29
CA ASN A 309 -34.53 21.22 -30.36
C ASN A 309 -33.73 21.79 -31.54
N SER A 310 -33.25 20.91 -32.44
CA SER A 310 -32.39 21.26 -33.57
C SER A 310 -31.01 21.83 -33.19
N ALA A 311 -30.50 21.49 -32.00
CA ALA A 311 -29.13 21.80 -31.61
C ALA A 311 -28.17 20.70 -32.12
N ASP A 312 -27.04 21.10 -32.72
CA ASP A 312 -26.00 20.16 -33.19
C ASP A 312 -25.37 19.39 -32.02
N VAL A 313 -25.39 18.06 -32.11
CA VAL A 313 -24.82 17.11 -31.15
C VAL A 313 -23.73 16.24 -31.75
N ASN A 314 -23.44 16.36 -33.05
CA ASN A 314 -22.57 15.46 -33.81
C ASN A 314 -21.17 15.35 -33.17
N ALA A 315 -20.54 16.49 -32.90
CA ALA A 315 -19.20 16.53 -32.31
C ALA A 315 -19.12 15.86 -30.93
N PHE A 316 -20.23 15.81 -30.17
CA PHE A 316 -20.27 15.10 -28.90
C PHE A 316 -20.47 13.59 -29.11
N VAL A 317 -21.37 13.21 -30.02
CA VAL A 317 -21.62 11.79 -30.35
C VAL A 317 -20.38 11.13 -30.95
N ASP A 318 -19.62 11.86 -31.78
CA ASP A 318 -18.33 11.41 -32.31
C ASP A 318 -17.34 11.02 -31.21
N THR A 319 -17.44 11.58 -30.00
CA THR A 319 -16.55 11.21 -28.88
C THR A 319 -16.93 9.91 -28.17
N TRP A 320 -18.04 9.28 -28.54
CA TRP A 320 -18.58 8.14 -27.79
C TRP A 320 -17.77 6.85 -27.96
N ASP A 321 -16.86 6.80 -28.94
CA ASP A 321 -15.89 5.72 -29.12
C ASP A 321 -14.45 6.09 -28.68
N ASP A 322 -14.20 7.32 -28.21
CA ASP A 322 -12.86 7.82 -27.88
C ASP A 322 -12.18 7.12 -26.69
N SER A 323 -12.88 6.23 -25.98
CA SER A 323 -12.24 5.45 -24.92
C SER A 323 -11.31 4.41 -25.53
N SER A 324 -10.10 4.31 -24.98
CA SER A 324 -9.14 3.27 -25.39
C SER A 324 -9.53 1.86 -24.89
N ASN A 325 -10.63 1.72 -24.15
CA ASN A 325 -11.17 0.42 -23.77
C ASN A 325 -11.87 -0.26 -24.96
N LEU A 326 -11.22 -1.28 -25.52
CA LEU A 326 -11.68 -1.96 -26.73
C LEU A 326 -12.90 -2.89 -26.52
N VAL A 327 -13.26 -3.20 -25.27
CA VAL A 327 -14.40 -4.08 -24.96
C VAL A 327 -15.67 -3.26 -24.75
N VAL A 328 -15.59 -2.20 -23.94
CA VAL A 328 -16.69 -1.26 -23.69
C VAL A 328 -16.11 0.15 -23.66
N ARG A 329 -16.40 0.93 -24.69
CA ARG A 329 -15.94 2.33 -24.85
C ARG A 329 -16.79 3.32 -24.07
N GLY A 330 -18.03 2.95 -23.77
CA GLY A 330 -18.96 3.67 -22.91
C GLY A 330 -20.31 3.00 -22.89
N THR A 331 -21.23 3.57 -22.10
CA THR A 331 -22.60 3.07 -21.95
C THR A 331 -23.58 4.15 -22.36
N ILE A 332 -24.51 3.79 -23.25
CA ILE A 332 -25.63 4.62 -23.66
C ILE A 332 -26.86 4.17 -22.88
N ILE A 333 -27.58 5.13 -22.30
CA ILE A 333 -28.88 4.91 -21.67
C ILE A 333 -29.90 5.75 -22.43
N VAL A 334 -30.87 5.10 -23.05
CA VAL A 334 -32.02 5.74 -23.68
C VAL A 334 -33.22 5.52 -22.77
N ARG A 335 -33.89 6.58 -22.31
CA ARG A 335 -35.00 6.49 -21.36
C ARG A 335 -36.15 7.41 -21.74
N GLU A 336 -37.37 6.90 -21.67
CA GLU A 336 -38.55 7.70 -22.00
C GLU A 336 -38.85 8.73 -20.91
N LEU A 337 -39.09 9.98 -21.32
CA LEU A 337 -39.23 11.11 -20.40
C LEU A 337 -40.56 11.08 -19.63
N ALA A 338 -41.65 10.71 -20.30
CA ALA A 338 -42.99 10.62 -19.71
C ALA A 338 -43.19 9.34 -18.88
N SER A 339 -42.40 8.28 -19.14
CA SER A 339 -42.49 6.99 -18.48
C SER A 339 -41.10 6.36 -18.29
N PRO A 340 -40.33 6.78 -17.28
CA PRO A 340 -38.94 6.35 -17.06
C PRO A 340 -38.71 4.84 -16.92
N ALA A 341 -39.78 4.06 -16.71
CA ALA A 341 -39.75 2.60 -16.71
C ALA A 341 -39.47 2.00 -18.11
N ASN A 342 -39.72 2.76 -19.18
CA ASN A 342 -39.37 2.41 -20.55
C ASN A 342 -37.95 2.90 -20.85
N PHE A 343 -37.02 1.98 -21.07
CA PHE A 343 -35.61 2.31 -21.33
C PHE A 343 -34.87 1.19 -22.07
N VAL A 344 -33.73 1.53 -22.68
CA VAL A 344 -32.73 0.57 -23.17
C VAL A 344 -31.33 1.05 -22.83
N ILE A 345 -30.45 0.10 -22.51
CA ILE A 345 -29.05 0.33 -22.20
C ILE A 345 -28.19 -0.45 -23.18
N PHE A 346 -27.21 0.24 -23.76
CA PHE A 346 -26.25 -0.31 -24.69
C PHE A 346 -24.83 -0.03 -24.22
N ASN A 347 -23.89 -0.94 -24.48
CA ASN A 347 -22.47 -0.68 -24.41
C ASN A 347 -21.95 -0.36 -25.81
N VAL A 348 -21.19 0.72 -25.95
CA VAL A 348 -20.47 1.05 -27.19
C VAL A 348 -19.27 0.12 -27.33
N THR A 349 -19.21 -0.65 -28.41
CA THR A 349 -18.18 -1.70 -28.62
C THR A 349 -17.30 -1.47 -29.83
N GLY A 350 -17.60 -0.47 -30.65
CA GLY A 350 -16.85 -0.17 -31.86
C GLY A 350 -16.83 1.32 -32.18
N ALA A 351 -16.35 1.65 -33.37
CA ALA A 351 -16.23 3.03 -33.79
C ALA A 351 -17.59 3.70 -34.01
N VAL A 352 -17.66 5.00 -33.74
CA VAL A 352 -18.73 5.86 -34.23
C VAL A 352 -18.42 6.23 -35.68
N THR A 353 -19.39 6.07 -36.57
CA THR A 353 -19.25 6.44 -37.98
C THR A 353 -20.31 7.48 -38.33
N SER A 354 -19.89 8.70 -38.65
CA SER A 354 -20.80 9.74 -39.14
C SER A 354 -21.33 9.38 -40.54
N ALA A 355 -22.64 9.55 -40.72
CA ALA A 355 -23.37 9.42 -41.98
C ALA A 355 -23.93 10.78 -42.45
N SER A 356 -23.23 11.87 -42.10
CA SER A 356 -23.49 13.28 -42.46
C SER A 356 -24.69 13.96 -41.81
N THR A 357 -25.82 13.27 -41.61
CA THR A 357 -27.00 13.80 -40.89
C THR A 357 -27.36 12.99 -39.65
N TYR A 358 -26.73 11.84 -39.47
CA TYR A 358 -26.86 10.98 -38.30
C TYR A 358 -25.57 10.21 -38.09
N SER A 359 -25.40 9.67 -36.90
CA SER A 359 -24.26 8.89 -36.45
C SER A 359 -24.62 7.43 -36.23
N LYS A 360 -23.70 6.52 -36.58
CA LYS A 360 -23.84 5.07 -36.37
C LYS A 360 -22.92 4.64 -35.24
N ILE A 361 -23.50 4.12 -34.17
CA ILE A 361 -22.76 3.71 -32.99
C ILE A 361 -22.82 2.18 -32.88
N ALA A 362 -21.68 1.51 -33.00
CA ALA A 362 -21.60 0.07 -32.81
C ALA A 362 -21.83 -0.28 -31.33
N VAL A 363 -22.85 -1.09 -31.06
CA VAL A 363 -23.29 -1.39 -29.69
C VAL A 363 -23.54 -2.87 -29.43
N THR A 364 -23.52 -3.23 -28.15
CA THR A 364 -24.09 -4.47 -27.63
C THR A 364 -25.14 -4.15 -26.57
N HIS A 365 -26.23 -4.93 -26.55
CA HIS A 365 -27.30 -4.77 -25.57
C HIS A 365 -26.85 -5.11 -24.15
N VAL A 366 -27.33 -4.33 -23.18
CA VAL A 366 -27.16 -4.59 -21.74
C VAL A 366 -28.49 -4.91 -21.08
N ALA A 367 -29.49 -4.02 -21.24
CA ALA A 367 -30.79 -4.18 -20.59
C ALA A 367 -31.90 -3.40 -21.32
N THR A 368 -33.15 -3.84 -21.20
CA THR A 368 -34.34 -3.12 -21.66
C THR A 368 -35.45 -3.24 -20.62
N GLY A 369 -36.12 -2.14 -20.32
CA GLY A 369 -37.34 -2.09 -19.52
C GLY A 369 -38.49 -1.55 -20.34
N GLY A 370 -39.69 -2.12 -20.21
CA GLY A 370 -40.89 -1.65 -20.91
C GLY A 370 -40.81 -1.76 -22.43
N SER A 371 -41.54 -0.89 -23.13
CA SER A 371 -41.61 -0.84 -24.61
C SER A 371 -41.41 0.58 -25.12
N MET A 372 -40.53 0.74 -26.11
CA MET A 372 -40.25 2.03 -26.73
C MET A 372 -41.31 2.32 -27.79
N THR A 373 -42.04 3.43 -27.65
CA THR A 373 -43.12 3.81 -28.57
C THR A 373 -42.62 4.88 -29.53
N ASP A 374 -43.04 4.77 -30.80
CA ASP A 374 -42.69 5.71 -31.85
C ASP A 374 -43.10 7.15 -31.51
N GLY A 375 -42.16 8.09 -31.69
CA GLY A 375 -42.36 9.51 -31.45
C GLY A 375 -42.29 9.96 -29.99
N ASN A 376 -42.18 9.04 -29.01
CA ASN A 376 -42.08 9.43 -27.61
C ASN A 376 -40.74 10.13 -27.33
N ALA A 377 -40.80 11.15 -26.47
CA ALA A 377 -39.61 11.91 -26.06
C ALA A 377 -38.71 11.07 -25.15
N MET A 378 -37.42 11.12 -25.44
CA MET A 378 -36.36 10.32 -24.85
C MET A 378 -35.25 11.21 -24.31
N SER A 379 -34.70 10.84 -23.15
CA SER A 379 -33.33 11.21 -22.83
C SER A 379 -32.37 10.18 -23.38
N VAL A 380 -31.28 10.64 -24.00
CA VAL A 380 -30.14 9.79 -24.35
C VAL A 380 -28.92 10.28 -23.58
N GLU A 381 -28.43 9.44 -22.68
CA GLU A 381 -27.30 9.70 -21.81
C GLU A 381 -26.12 8.82 -22.23
N PHE A 382 -24.92 9.38 -22.26
CA PHE A 382 -23.70 8.64 -22.53
C PHE A 382 -22.72 8.78 -21.37
N TYR A 383 -22.24 7.65 -20.89
CA TYR A 383 -21.20 7.55 -19.89
C TYR A 383 -19.96 6.90 -20.51
N LYS A 384 -18.93 7.72 -20.77
CA LYS A 384 -17.66 7.23 -21.31
C LYS A 384 -17.02 6.25 -20.33
N ALA A 385 -16.56 5.11 -20.85
CA ALA A 385 -15.77 4.17 -20.04
C ALA A 385 -14.38 4.75 -19.80
N GLY A 386 -13.79 4.44 -18.64
CA GLY A 386 -12.39 4.78 -18.38
C GLY A 386 -11.47 4.25 -19.47
N ASN A 387 -10.45 5.04 -19.82
CA ASN A 387 -9.40 4.60 -20.73
C ASN A 387 -8.72 3.35 -20.16
N ARG A 388 -8.25 2.45 -21.04
CA ARG A 388 -7.42 1.33 -20.62
C ARG A 388 -6.15 1.84 -19.95
N GLY A 389 -5.76 1.23 -18.83
CA GLY A 389 -4.50 1.54 -18.16
C GLY A 389 -3.29 1.22 -19.06
N PRO A 390 -2.13 1.87 -18.83
CA PRO A 390 -0.91 1.55 -19.55
C PRO A 390 -0.47 0.11 -19.25
N ASN A 391 -0.05 -0.63 -20.28
CA ASN A 391 0.53 -1.97 -20.10
C ASN A 391 1.93 -1.84 -19.44
N ALA A 392 2.36 -2.86 -18.71
CA ALA A 392 3.67 -2.84 -18.04
C ALA A 392 4.80 -3.19 -19.03
N GLY A 393 5.71 -2.24 -19.30
CA GLY A 393 6.85 -2.44 -20.19
C GLY A 393 7.15 -1.19 -21.02
N LEU A 394 8.05 -1.32 -21.99
CA LEU A 394 8.31 -0.30 -23.01
C LEU A 394 7.21 -0.36 -24.06
N ASP A 395 6.63 0.79 -24.42
CA ASP A 395 5.68 0.89 -25.52
C ASP A 395 6.44 0.91 -26.85
N MET A 396 6.22 -0.09 -27.70
CA MET A 396 6.85 -0.15 -29.02
C MET A 396 5.77 -0.46 -30.08
N THR A 397 6.07 -0.16 -31.34
CA THR A 397 5.28 -0.62 -32.49
C THR A 397 6.00 -1.75 -33.20
N PHE A 398 5.35 -2.89 -33.37
CA PHE A 398 5.90 -4.01 -34.15
C PHE A 398 5.99 -3.64 -35.63
N ASP A 399 7.14 -3.91 -36.22
CA ASP A 399 7.41 -3.77 -37.64
C ASP A 399 7.77 -5.16 -38.21
N ASN A 400 7.17 -5.51 -39.35
CA ASN A 400 7.32 -6.85 -39.93
C ASN A 400 8.53 -6.99 -40.88
N THR A 401 9.33 -5.94 -41.04
CA THR A 401 10.61 -6.02 -41.75
C THR A 401 11.59 -6.92 -41.00
N THR A 402 12.50 -7.55 -41.74
CA THR A 402 13.51 -8.46 -41.16
C THR A 402 14.94 -7.98 -41.39
N THR A 403 15.09 -6.75 -41.89
CA THR A 403 16.37 -6.18 -42.28
C THR A 403 17.06 -5.51 -41.09
N ASP A 404 18.38 -5.67 -41.05
CA ASP A 404 19.25 -5.01 -40.06
C ASP A 404 19.47 -3.54 -40.43
N SER A 405 18.40 -2.75 -40.32
CA SER A 405 18.35 -1.32 -40.60
C SER A 405 17.31 -0.66 -39.70
N ASP A 406 17.51 0.62 -39.38
CA ASP A 406 16.58 1.43 -38.62
C ASP A 406 15.22 1.55 -39.35
N GLN A 407 14.12 1.33 -38.62
CA GLN A 407 12.72 1.39 -39.12
C GLN A 407 11.98 2.66 -38.66
N GLY A 408 12.69 3.57 -37.98
CA GLY A 408 12.16 4.77 -37.37
C GLY A 408 11.88 4.60 -35.87
N ALA A 409 11.57 5.72 -35.23
CA ALA A 409 11.38 5.83 -33.79
C ALA A 409 10.30 4.88 -33.24
N GLY A 410 10.57 4.26 -32.10
CA GLY A 410 9.60 3.43 -31.36
C GLY A 410 9.36 2.05 -31.98
N LYS A 411 10.19 1.62 -32.93
CA LYS A 411 10.00 0.33 -33.61
C LYS A 411 10.69 -0.84 -32.91
N LEU A 412 10.05 -2.00 -33.00
CA LEU A 412 10.65 -3.28 -32.64
C LEU A 412 10.41 -4.28 -33.77
N TRP A 413 11.47 -4.96 -34.21
CA TRP A 413 11.38 -5.94 -35.29
C TRP A 413 12.33 -7.12 -35.06
N LEU A 414 12.18 -8.17 -35.85
CA LEU A 414 12.91 -9.43 -35.69
C LEU A 414 13.71 -9.73 -36.94
N ASN A 415 14.86 -10.39 -36.82
CA ASN A 415 15.65 -10.79 -37.99
C ASN A 415 15.04 -11.94 -38.83
N ASN A 416 13.82 -12.38 -38.50
CA ASN A 416 13.13 -13.45 -39.21
C ASN A 416 11.62 -13.19 -39.21
N GLY A 417 10.94 -13.44 -40.33
CA GLY A 417 9.48 -13.25 -40.45
C GLY A 417 8.68 -14.28 -39.65
N THR A 418 9.29 -15.41 -39.27
CA THR A 418 8.71 -16.34 -38.29
C THR A 418 9.27 -16.04 -36.91
N VAL A 419 8.42 -15.54 -36.00
CA VAL A 419 8.78 -15.15 -34.62
C VAL A 419 9.59 -16.24 -33.90
N ALA A 420 9.17 -17.51 -34.01
CA ALA A 420 9.84 -18.63 -33.35
C ALA A 420 11.25 -18.96 -33.91
N SER A 421 11.61 -18.42 -35.07
CA SER A 421 12.92 -18.59 -35.72
C SER A 421 13.82 -17.36 -35.60
N ALA A 422 13.38 -16.31 -34.90
CA ALA A 422 14.20 -15.13 -34.67
C ALA A 422 15.36 -15.45 -33.73
N SER A 423 16.55 -14.97 -34.08
CA SER A 423 17.77 -15.06 -33.27
C SER A 423 18.30 -13.70 -32.84
N VAL A 424 17.71 -12.61 -33.36
CA VAL A 424 17.99 -11.23 -32.98
C VAL A 424 16.67 -10.47 -32.90
N VAL A 425 16.48 -9.78 -31.79
CA VAL A 425 15.45 -8.75 -31.63
C VAL A 425 16.12 -7.41 -31.85
N TYR A 426 15.54 -6.58 -32.71
CA TYR A 426 15.95 -5.20 -32.90
C TYR A 426 14.99 -4.29 -32.15
N ILE A 427 15.52 -3.39 -31.33
CA ILE A 427 14.73 -2.46 -30.51
C ILE A 427 15.27 -1.06 -30.79
N ASP A 428 14.42 -0.15 -31.24
CA ASP A 428 14.78 1.26 -31.41
C ASP A 428 15.28 1.87 -30.10
N ASP A 429 16.16 2.87 -30.17
CA ASP A 429 16.75 3.50 -29.00
C ASP A 429 15.78 4.47 -28.29
N VAL A 430 14.62 4.75 -28.89
CA VAL A 430 13.48 5.41 -28.27
C VAL A 430 12.22 4.54 -28.28
N ASP A 431 11.33 4.76 -27.31
CA ASP A 431 10.00 4.13 -27.27
C ASP A 431 9.00 4.84 -28.23
N ASP A 432 7.77 4.33 -28.32
CA ASP A 432 6.69 4.90 -29.14
C ASP A 432 6.34 6.36 -28.76
N ASN A 433 6.69 6.78 -27.55
CA ASN A 433 6.49 8.14 -27.05
C ASN A 433 7.73 9.03 -27.27
N SER A 434 8.73 8.55 -28.02
CA SER A 434 10.01 9.21 -28.29
C SER A 434 10.88 9.46 -27.05
N VAL A 435 10.71 8.65 -25.99
CA VAL A 435 11.58 8.66 -24.80
C VAL A 435 12.75 7.72 -25.03
N SER A 436 13.98 8.14 -24.71
CA SER A 436 15.17 7.30 -24.87
C SER A 436 15.17 6.12 -23.89
N ILE A 437 15.37 4.92 -24.45
CA ILE A 437 15.42 3.63 -23.73
C ILE A 437 16.77 2.92 -23.90
N ASN A 438 17.70 3.52 -24.65
CA ASN A 438 19.00 2.93 -25.00
C ASN A 438 19.75 2.34 -23.80
N SER A 439 19.93 3.10 -22.71
CA SER A 439 20.66 2.63 -21.53
C SER A 439 19.98 1.45 -20.83
N PHE A 440 18.67 1.34 -20.92
CA PHE A 440 17.93 0.20 -20.37
C PHE A 440 18.11 -1.03 -21.27
N VAL A 441 17.98 -0.88 -22.59
CA VAL A 441 18.19 -1.98 -23.56
C VAL A 441 19.63 -2.48 -23.52
N ASP A 442 20.62 -1.58 -23.42
CA ASP A 442 22.05 -1.92 -23.27
C ASP A 442 22.30 -2.84 -22.06
N SER A 443 21.54 -2.69 -20.98
CA SER A 443 21.71 -3.53 -19.77
C SER A 443 21.20 -4.97 -19.91
N PHE A 444 20.57 -5.33 -21.03
CA PHE A 444 19.92 -6.64 -21.17
C PHE A 444 20.92 -7.81 -21.19
N ASP A 445 22.20 -7.58 -21.50
CA ASP A 445 23.25 -8.61 -21.51
C ASP A 445 24.17 -8.58 -20.27
N ASP A 446 23.93 -7.69 -19.31
CA ASP A 446 24.80 -7.46 -18.13
C ASP A 446 24.94 -8.68 -17.21
N SER A 447 24.03 -9.65 -17.30
CA SER A 447 24.09 -10.85 -16.44
C SER A 447 25.29 -11.74 -16.79
N SER A 448 26.02 -12.27 -15.81
CA SER A 448 27.11 -13.21 -16.07
C SER A 448 26.65 -14.65 -16.42
N SER A 449 25.35 -14.94 -16.33
CA SER A 449 24.77 -16.25 -16.68
C SER A 449 24.75 -16.52 -18.19
N SER A 450 24.55 -17.77 -18.62
CA SER A 450 24.42 -18.12 -20.05
C SER A 450 23.09 -17.67 -20.67
N VAL A 451 22.05 -17.52 -19.84
CA VAL A 451 20.81 -16.81 -20.18
C VAL A 451 20.83 -15.51 -19.37
N LYS A 452 20.83 -14.38 -20.07
CA LYS A 452 21.01 -13.05 -19.48
C LYS A 452 19.73 -12.48 -18.88
N GLY A 453 18.59 -12.97 -19.37
CA GLY A 453 17.25 -12.58 -18.96
C GLY A 453 16.23 -13.02 -20.00
N HIS A 454 14.98 -12.59 -19.80
CA HIS A 454 13.87 -12.88 -20.68
C HIS A 454 13.28 -11.59 -21.23
N ILE A 455 13.02 -11.54 -22.53
CA ILE A 455 12.25 -10.48 -23.18
C ILE A 455 10.88 -11.04 -23.53
N GLN A 456 9.82 -10.31 -23.21
CA GLN A 456 8.45 -10.60 -23.63
C GLN A 456 7.90 -9.46 -24.47
N PHE A 457 7.28 -9.79 -25.61
CA PHE A 457 6.45 -8.89 -26.40
C PHE A 457 5.01 -9.30 -26.24
N GLU A 458 4.13 -8.36 -25.95
CA GLU A 458 2.69 -8.61 -25.81
C GLU A 458 1.93 -7.60 -26.65
N LYS A 459 0.95 -8.06 -27.44
CA LYS A 459 0.12 -7.16 -28.25
C LYS A 459 -0.80 -6.37 -27.33
N GLN A 460 -0.68 -5.05 -27.34
CA GLN A 460 -1.42 -4.22 -26.38
C GLN A 460 -2.93 -4.39 -26.56
N ALA A 461 -3.44 -4.46 -27.80
CA ALA A 461 -4.86 -4.62 -28.09
C ALA A 461 -5.42 -6.00 -27.69
N ASP A 462 -4.57 -7.03 -27.64
CA ASP A 462 -4.94 -8.40 -27.31
C ASP A 462 -3.78 -9.12 -26.58
N PRO A 463 -3.71 -9.00 -25.24
CA PRO A 463 -2.66 -9.62 -24.43
C PRO A 463 -2.55 -11.15 -24.55
N ALA A 464 -3.54 -11.83 -25.13
CA ALA A 464 -3.43 -13.25 -25.42
C ALA A 464 -2.43 -13.54 -26.56
N VAL A 465 -2.05 -12.52 -27.35
CA VAL A 465 -1.01 -12.58 -28.38
C VAL A 465 0.31 -12.10 -27.79
N PHE A 466 1.28 -13.01 -27.65
CA PHE A 466 2.58 -12.70 -27.03
C PHE A 466 3.72 -13.56 -27.60
N ALA A 467 4.97 -13.14 -27.39
CA ALA A 467 6.16 -13.94 -27.65
C ALA A 467 7.23 -13.69 -26.59
N MET A 468 7.99 -14.73 -26.25
CA MET A 468 8.98 -14.71 -25.18
C MET A 468 10.32 -15.28 -25.67
N PHE A 469 11.40 -14.59 -25.34
CA PHE A 469 12.76 -14.89 -25.78
C PHE A 469 13.73 -14.89 -24.60
N ASN A 470 14.73 -15.76 -24.63
CA ASN A 470 15.91 -15.67 -23.77
C ASN A 470 16.93 -14.74 -24.43
N VAL A 471 17.47 -13.79 -23.68
CA VAL A 471 18.69 -13.08 -24.08
C VAL A 471 19.87 -14.02 -23.85
N THR A 472 20.65 -14.32 -24.89
CA THR A 472 21.68 -15.38 -24.86
C THR A 472 23.07 -14.91 -25.26
N GLY A 473 23.16 -13.72 -25.86
CA GLY A 473 24.42 -13.10 -26.23
C GLY A 473 24.43 -11.62 -25.89
N SER A 474 25.39 -10.90 -26.45
CA SER A 474 25.56 -9.48 -26.19
C SER A 474 24.51 -8.61 -26.86
N VAL A 475 24.25 -7.45 -26.27
CA VAL A 475 23.56 -6.34 -26.91
C VAL A 475 24.60 -5.55 -27.71
N THR A 476 24.30 -5.23 -28.97
CA THR A 476 25.16 -4.38 -29.80
C THR A 476 24.39 -3.17 -30.28
N SER A 477 24.80 -1.97 -29.86
CA SER A 477 24.22 -0.72 -30.34
C SER A 477 24.59 -0.46 -31.81
N ALA A 478 23.61 -0.01 -32.59
CA ALA A 478 23.75 0.47 -33.97
C ALA A 478 23.50 1.99 -34.07
N SER A 479 23.67 2.72 -32.97
CA SER A 479 23.49 4.17 -32.80
C SER A 479 22.07 4.72 -32.76
N THR A 480 21.11 4.11 -33.48
CA THR A 480 19.68 4.50 -33.43
C THR A 480 18.76 3.35 -33.00
N TYR A 481 19.29 2.14 -32.94
CA TYR A 481 18.63 0.95 -32.43
C TYR A 481 19.67 -0.03 -31.88
N SER A 482 19.19 -1.00 -31.11
CA SER A 482 20.01 -2.01 -30.44
C SER A 482 19.67 -3.41 -30.94
N LYS A 483 20.71 -4.25 -31.07
CA LYS A 483 20.60 -5.65 -31.52
C LYS A 483 20.73 -6.57 -30.32
N VAL A 484 19.68 -7.29 -29.98
CA VAL A 484 19.66 -8.20 -28.83
C VAL A 484 19.69 -9.64 -29.30
N ALA A 485 20.83 -10.32 -29.08
CA ALA A 485 20.99 -11.72 -29.43
C ALA A 485 20.12 -12.62 -28.53
N CYS A 486 19.22 -13.37 -29.13
CA CYS A 486 18.18 -14.09 -28.41
C CYS A 486 17.90 -15.50 -28.95
N THR A 487 17.17 -16.28 -28.14
CA THR A 487 16.58 -17.56 -28.56
C THR A 487 15.11 -17.60 -28.15
N TYR A 488 14.25 -18.03 -29.06
CA TYR A 488 12.81 -18.14 -28.78
C TYR A 488 12.52 -19.17 -27.68
N VAL A 489 11.56 -18.86 -26.81
CA VAL A 489 11.08 -19.73 -25.74
C VAL A 489 9.67 -20.21 -26.03
N THR A 490 8.72 -19.28 -26.20
CA THR A 490 7.29 -19.58 -26.39
C THR A 490 6.53 -18.36 -26.89
N GLY A 491 5.27 -18.54 -27.31
CA GLY A 491 4.39 -17.46 -27.78
C GLY A 491 3.06 -17.98 -28.31
N ALA A 492 2.10 -17.07 -28.48
CA ALA A 492 0.76 -17.34 -28.99
C ALA A 492 0.31 -16.23 -29.95
N GLY A 493 -0.49 -16.58 -30.96
CA GLY A 493 -0.99 -15.64 -31.97
C GLY A 493 0.09 -15.17 -32.97
N SER A 494 -0.19 -14.06 -33.64
CA SER A 494 0.71 -13.44 -34.64
C SER A 494 0.67 -11.92 -34.53
N PHE A 495 1.84 -11.30 -34.73
CA PHE A 495 1.97 -9.84 -34.84
C PHE A 495 1.89 -9.41 -36.31
N SER A 496 1.19 -8.32 -36.56
CA SER A 496 1.07 -7.64 -37.85
C SER A 496 1.83 -6.31 -37.81
N ASP A 497 2.21 -5.82 -38.99
CA ASP A 497 2.83 -4.49 -39.11
C ASP A 497 1.93 -3.41 -38.49
N GLY A 498 2.54 -2.53 -37.69
CA GLY A 498 1.83 -1.47 -36.99
C GLY A 498 1.14 -1.88 -35.69
N ASP A 499 1.19 -3.16 -35.29
CA ASP A 499 0.65 -3.59 -34.01
C ASP A 499 1.39 -2.90 -32.85
N LYS A 500 0.64 -2.23 -31.96
CA LYS A 500 1.18 -1.71 -30.70
C LYS A 500 1.49 -2.86 -29.77
N ILE A 501 2.72 -2.91 -29.25
CA ILE A 501 3.20 -3.96 -28.34
C ILE A 501 3.75 -3.34 -27.05
N SER A 502 3.68 -4.10 -25.96
CA SER A 502 4.39 -3.83 -24.73
C SER A 502 5.57 -4.78 -24.62
N THR A 503 6.76 -4.24 -24.37
CA THR A 503 8.01 -5.00 -24.29
C THR A 503 8.55 -5.00 -22.86
N THR A 504 8.62 -6.17 -22.25
CA THR A 504 9.13 -6.33 -20.87
C THR A 504 10.43 -7.10 -20.89
N PHE A 505 11.43 -6.64 -20.13
CA PHE A 505 12.64 -7.40 -19.85
C PHE A 505 12.73 -7.78 -18.38
N ILE A 506 13.07 -9.03 -18.11
CA ILE A 506 13.34 -9.55 -16.78
C ILE A 506 14.78 -10.05 -16.77
N ARG A 507 15.66 -9.35 -16.06
CA ARG A 507 17.08 -9.71 -15.93
C ARG A 507 17.25 -11.06 -15.24
N GLY A 508 18.12 -11.90 -15.78
CA GLY A 508 18.59 -13.13 -15.14
C GLY A 508 19.63 -12.82 -14.07
N GLY A 509 19.64 -13.57 -12.98
CA GLY A 509 20.64 -13.42 -11.92
C GLY A 509 22.07 -13.64 -12.43
N ASP A 510 23.04 -12.98 -11.80
CA ASP A 510 24.45 -13.24 -12.07
C ASP A 510 24.83 -14.66 -11.63
N LYS A 511 25.73 -15.30 -12.37
CA LYS A 511 26.34 -16.56 -11.97
C LYS A 511 27.12 -16.33 -10.67
N GLY A 512 26.90 -17.19 -9.67
CA GLY A 512 27.65 -17.13 -8.42
C GLY A 512 29.15 -17.31 -8.63
N ASP A 513 29.94 -16.63 -7.81
CA ASP A 513 31.40 -16.76 -7.80
C ASP A 513 31.81 -18.23 -7.52
N THR A 514 32.91 -18.67 -8.13
CA THR A 514 33.49 -19.97 -7.80
C THR A 514 34.09 -19.88 -6.39
N GLY A 515 33.66 -20.75 -5.46
CA GLY A 515 34.18 -20.76 -4.09
C GLY A 515 35.68 -21.02 -4.02
N ALA A 516 36.33 -20.57 -2.94
CA ALA A 516 37.75 -20.83 -2.70
C ALA A 516 38.02 -22.35 -2.60
N ARG A 517 39.06 -22.85 -3.27
CA ARG A 517 39.55 -24.23 -3.15
C ARG A 517 40.11 -24.45 -1.74
N GLY A 518 39.79 -25.57 -1.09
CA GLY A 518 40.29 -25.90 0.25
C GLY A 518 41.81 -26.14 0.29
N SER A 519 42.42 -26.01 1.48
CA SER A 519 43.84 -26.29 1.73
C SER A 519 44.13 -27.79 1.57
N ASP A 520 45.10 -28.14 0.72
CA ASP A 520 45.58 -29.52 0.53
C ASP A 520 46.36 -30.01 1.78
N ALA A 521 46.49 -31.33 1.99
CA ALA A 521 47.15 -31.89 3.18
C ALA A 521 48.69 -31.83 3.07
N GLY A 522 49.35 -31.07 3.96
CA GLY A 522 50.82 -30.94 4.03
C GLY A 522 51.25 -29.56 4.53
N LEU A 523 52.57 -29.32 4.57
CA LEU A 523 53.15 -28.00 4.78
C LEU A 523 53.06 -27.20 3.48
N ASP A 524 52.60 -25.96 3.58
CA ASP A 524 52.52 -25.03 2.45
C ASP A 524 53.89 -24.43 2.18
N MET A 525 54.51 -24.79 1.07
CA MET A 525 55.84 -24.28 0.69
C MET A 525 55.80 -23.67 -0.71
N THR A 526 56.86 -22.97 -1.08
CA THR A 526 57.10 -22.48 -2.43
C THR A 526 58.39 -23.09 -2.95
N PHE A 527 58.35 -23.75 -4.11
CA PHE A 527 59.53 -24.32 -4.70
C PHE A 527 60.52 -23.21 -5.11
N GLU A 528 61.80 -23.45 -4.85
CA GLU A 528 62.89 -22.58 -5.25
C GLU A 528 63.89 -23.38 -6.09
N SER A 529 64.32 -22.80 -7.21
CA SER A 529 65.13 -23.48 -8.21
C SER A 529 66.64 -23.37 -7.97
N THR A 530 67.08 -22.50 -7.04
CA THR A 530 68.49 -22.42 -6.64
C THR A 530 68.95 -23.69 -5.93
N THR A 531 70.21 -24.07 -6.14
CA THR A 531 70.79 -25.29 -5.54
C THR A 531 71.80 -25.00 -4.44
N THR A 532 71.83 -23.75 -3.97
CA THR A 532 72.80 -23.26 -3.01
C THR A 532 72.39 -23.59 -1.58
N ASP A 533 73.35 -24.02 -0.77
CA ASP A 533 73.21 -24.27 0.66
C ASP A 533 73.17 -22.95 1.47
N THR A 534 72.17 -22.13 1.18
CA THR A 534 71.88 -20.83 1.82
C THR A 534 70.38 -20.67 1.94
N ASP A 535 69.94 -19.89 2.93
CA ASP A 535 68.55 -19.50 3.09
C ASP A 535 68.03 -18.75 1.84
N GLN A 536 66.89 -19.18 1.31
CA GLN A 536 66.25 -18.63 0.11
C GLN A 536 65.02 -17.76 0.42
N GLY A 537 64.79 -17.47 1.71
CA GLY A 537 63.65 -16.72 2.21
C GLY A 537 62.52 -17.63 2.72
N VAL A 538 61.51 -16.95 3.27
CA VAL A 538 60.37 -17.55 3.98
C VAL A 538 59.64 -18.59 3.13
N GLY A 539 59.38 -19.76 3.72
CA GLY A 539 58.48 -20.77 3.16
C GLY A 539 59.01 -21.49 1.93
N LYS A 540 60.33 -21.53 1.74
CA LYS A 540 60.95 -22.17 0.58
C LYS A 540 61.28 -23.65 0.80
N VAL A 541 61.18 -24.41 -0.29
CA VAL A 541 61.73 -25.77 -0.40
C VAL A 541 62.59 -25.86 -1.64
N TRP A 542 63.82 -26.37 -1.50
CA TRP A 542 64.78 -26.50 -2.61
C TRP A 542 65.70 -27.71 -2.40
N PHE A 543 66.59 -27.97 -3.36
CA PHE A 543 67.45 -29.15 -3.39
C PHE A 543 68.90 -28.78 -3.70
N ASP A 544 69.85 -29.64 -3.36
CA ASP A 544 71.27 -29.45 -3.66
C ASP A 544 71.65 -29.68 -5.14
N ASP A 545 70.73 -30.22 -5.94
CA ASP A 545 70.90 -30.44 -7.37
C ASP A 545 69.63 -30.02 -8.14
N GLY A 546 69.80 -29.40 -9.32
CA GLY A 546 68.69 -28.95 -10.17
C GLY A 546 67.95 -30.12 -10.85
N THR A 547 68.56 -31.30 -10.87
CA THR A 547 67.92 -32.55 -11.29
C THR A 547 67.37 -33.26 -10.05
N LEU A 548 66.04 -33.27 -9.90
CA LEU A 548 65.35 -33.86 -8.74
C LEU A 548 65.82 -35.30 -8.42
N ALA A 549 66.08 -36.12 -9.44
CA ALA A 549 66.52 -37.50 -9.27
C ALA A 549 67.97 -37.65 -8.75
N SER A 550 68.78 -36.60 -8.86
CA SER A 550 70.18 -36.54 -8.41
C SER A 550 70.35 -35.86 -7.05
N ALA A 551 69.30 -35.20 -6.54
CA ALA A 551 69.34 -34.50 -5.27
C ALA A 551 69.63 -35.47 -4.10
N SER A 552 70.57 -35.08 -3.24
CA SER A 552 70.97 -35.84 -2.05
C SER A 552 70.60 -35.11 -0.75
N VAL A 553 70.31 -33.81 -0.84
CA VAL A 553 69.83 -32.98 0.26
C VAL A 553 68.63 -32.17 -0.21
N MET A 554 67.56 -32.25 0.56
CA MET A 554 66.41 -31.37 0.48
C MET A 554 66.53 -30.31 1.57
N TYR A 555 66.36 -29.06 1.20
CA TYR A 555 66.34 -27.94 2.13
C TYR A 555 64.91 -27.49 2.37
N MET A 556 64.59 -27.26 3.64
CA MET A 556 63.27 -26.83 4.11
C MET A 556 63.46 -25.56 4.93
N ASP A 557 62.82 -24.46 4.56
CA ASP A 557 62.78 -23.28 5.42
C ASP A 557 62.15 -23.63 6.79
N ASP A 558 62.56 -22.92 7.85
CA ASP A 558 62.08 -23.18 9.21
C ASP A 558 60.65 -22.64 9.45
N VAL A 559 60.10 -21.88 8.49
CA VAL A 559 58.70 -21.48 8.43
C VAL A 559 58.04 -21.95 7.12
N ASP A 560 56.72 -22.09 7.13
CA ASP A 560 55.94 -22.36 5.92
C ASP A 560 55.71 -21.06 5.10
N ALA A 561 55.08 -21.16 3.93
CA ALA A 561 54.76 -20.03 3.06
C ALA A 561 53.79 -19.01 3.70
N ASN A 562 53.11 -19.38 4.79
CA ASN A 562 52.27 -18.52 5.60
C ASN A 562 53.01 -17.97 6.83
N SER A 563 54.33 -18.15 6.90
CA SER A 563 55.21 -17.73 8.00
C SER A 563 54.95 -18.45 9.34
N ALA A 564 54.29 -19.60 9.34
CA ALA A 564 54.13 -20.45 10.52
C ALA A 564 55.39 -21.28 10.75
N SER A 565 55.89 -21.34 11.99
CA SER A 565 57.09 -22.14 12.30
C SER A 565 56.85 -23.64 12.16
N ILE A 566 57.73 -24.31 11.42
CA ILE A 566 57.70 -25.75 11.14
C ILE A 566 58.97 -26.49 11.59
N ASN A 567 59.98 -25.77 12.08
CA ASN A 567 61.30 -26.29 12.47
C ASN A 567 61.22 -27.56 13.33
N SER A 568 60.52 -27.54 14.48
CA SER A 568 60.41 -28.73 15.35
C SER A 568 59.78 -29.95 14.68
N TYR A 569 58.89 -29.73 13.71
CA TYR A 569 58.30 -30.85 12.97
C TYR A 569 59.29 -31.40 11.93
N VAL A 570 59.97 -30.53 11.17
CA VAL A 570 60.98 -30.95 10.18
C VAL A 570 62.16 -31.64 10.84
N ASP A 571 62.63 -31.15 11.99
CA ASP A 571 63.70 -31.76 12.78
C ASP A 571 63.37 -33.22 13.17
N SER A 572 62.09 -33.52 13.46
CA SER A 572 61.67 -34.88 13.84
C SER A 572 61.67 -35.90 12.68
N TRP A 573 61.95 -35.47 11.45
CA TRP A 573 61.87 -36.36 10.28
C TRP A 573 62.93 -37.46 10.28
N ASP A 574 63.99 -37.33 11.08
CA ASP A 574 65.01 -38.37 11.26
C ASP A 574 64.84 -39.23 12.52
N ASP A 575 63.84 -39.00 13.37
CA ASP A 575 63.68 -39.66 14.68
C ASP A 575 63.44 -41.17 14.63
N SER A 576 63.22 -41.76 13.46
CA SER A 576 63.04 -43.22 13.33
C SER A 576 64.34 -43.97 13.64
N THR A 577 64.25 -45.04 14.43
CA THR A 577 65.42 -45.94 14.61
C THR A 577 65.69 -46.83 13.41
N ASN A 578 64.83 -46.82 12.38
CA ASN A 578 65.09 -47.48 11.09
C ASN A 578 65.97 -46.60 10.19
N SER A 579 67.28 -46.66 10.40
CA SER A 579 68.26 -45.75 9.78
C SER A 579 68.35 -45.83 8.24
N ALA A 580 67.87 -46.92 7.62
CA ALA A 580 67.84 -47.06 6.17
C ALA A 580 66.65 -46.35 5.51
N LEU A 581 65.55 -46.15 6.26
CA LEU A 581 64.34 -45.46 5.80
C LEU A 581 63.66 -44.83 7.01
N ARG A 582 63.96 -43.56 7.29
CA ARG A 582 63.43 -42.86 8.46
C ARG A 582 62.01 -42.34 8.24
N GLY A 583 61.68 -42.06 6.99
CA GLY A 583 60.34 -41.74 6.51
C GLY A 583 60.37 -41.37 5.04
N THR A 584 59.22 -40.97 4.51
CA THR A 584 59.05 -40.59 3.11
C THR A 584 58.48 -39.18 3.03
N VAL A 585 59.11 -38.32 2.23
CA VAL A 585 58.66 -36.97 1.91
C VAL A 585 58.03 -36.97 0.52
N THR A 586 56.87 -36.34 0.37
CA THR A 586 56.22 -36.11 -0.93
C THR A 586 55.98 -34.62 -1.12
N ILE A 587 56.50 -34.07 -2.22
CA ILE A 587 56.29 -32.69 -2.68
C ILE A 587 55.34 -32.73 -3.87
N THR A 588 54.27 -31.92 -3.86
CA THR A 588 53.27 -31.86 -4.93
C THR A 588 52.98 -30.41 -5.31
N GLN A 589 52.88 -30.10 -6.60
CA GLN A 589 52.54 -28.74 -7.06
C GLN A 589 51.04 -28.45 -6.83
N LYS A 590 50.71 -27.30 -6.24
CA LYS A 590 49.31 -26.93 -5.94
C LYS A 590 48.47 -26.70 -7.19
N ALA A 591 49.08 -26.16 -8.24
CA ALA A 591 48.41 -25.89 -9.51
C ALA A 591 48.03 -27.19 -10.26
N SER A 592 48.80 -28.26 -10.08
CA SER A 592 48.55 -29.56 -10.70
C SER A 592 49.12 -30.70 -9.86
N ALA A 593 48.25 -31.49 -9.24
CA ALA A 593 48.65 -32.67 -8.47
C ALA A 593 49.32 -33.77 -9.32
N ALA A 594 49.33 -33.63 -10.65
CA ALA A 594 50.08 -34.49 -11.55
C ALA A 594 51.60 -34.20 -11.54
N ILE A 595 52.03 -33.07 -10.96
CA ILE A 595 53.45 -32.70 -10.80
C ILE A 595 53.86 -32.95 -9.35
N PHE A 596 54.77 -33.89 -9.12
CA PHE A 596 55.19 -34.31 -7.79
C PHE A 596 56.59 -34.94 -7.75
N ALA A 597 57.21 -35.00 -6.57
CA ALA A 597 58.42 -35.75 -6.30
C ALA A 597 58.37 -36.42 -4.92
N ILE A 598 58.91 -37.64 -4.81
CA ILE A 598 58.92 -38.48 -3.61
C ILE A 598 60.34 -38.86 -3.27
N TYR A 599 60.70 -38.67 -2.00
CA TYR A 599 62.01 -38.95 -1.44
C TYR A 599 61.91 -39.78 -0.17
N ASN A 600 62.90 -40.61 0.08
CA ASN A 600 63.12 -41.24 1.38
C ASN A 600 64.09 -40.41 2.21
N VAL A 601 63.78 -40.18 3.48
CA VAL A 601 64.72 -39.60 4.45
C VAL A 601 65.68 -40.70 4.89
N THR A 602 66.94 -40.56 4.51
CA THR A 602 67.96 -41.61 4.65
C THR A 602 69.10 -41.22 5.60
N GLY A 603 69.15 -39.97 6.05
CA GLY A 603 70.16 -39.48 6.99
C GLY A 603 69.56 -38.57 8.06
N ALA A 604 70.44 -37.92 8.81
CA ALA A 604 70.03 -36.98 9.86
C ALA A 604 69.48 -35.68 9.27
N VAL A 605 68.52 -35.07 9.95
CA VAL A 605 68.15 -33.68 9.71
C VAL A 605 69.15 -32.80 10.44
N THR A 606 69.76 -31.85 9.73
CA THR A 606 70.68 -30.88 10.34
C THR A 606 70.08 -29.50 10.25
N SER A 607 69.73 -28.93 11.40
CA SER A 607 69.25 -27.55 11.49
C SER A 607 70.37 -26.55 11.15
N ALA A 608 70.09 -25.64 10.23
CA ALA A 608 70.77 -24.36 10.10
C ALA A 608 69.89 -23.27 10.75
N SER A 609 70.43 -22.06 10.98
CA SER A 609 69.75 -21.04 11.81
C SER A 609 68.35 -20.62 11.33
N THR A 610 68.03 -20.76 10.04
CA THR A 610 66.76 -20.34 9.43
C THR A 610 66.15 -21.38 8.49
N TYR A 611 66.79 -22.53 8.30
CA TYR A 611 66.32 -23.62 7.45
C TYR A 611 66.95 -24.94 7.91
N SER A 612 66.39 -26.05 7.46
CA SER A 612 66.81 -27.41 7.83
C SER A 612 67.30 -28.18 6.60
N LYS A 613 68.35 -28.99 6.78
CA LYS A 613 68.94 -29.86 5.75
C LYS A 613 68.48 -31.29 5.98
N VAL A 614 67.72 -31.84 5.05
CA VAL A 614 67.16 -33.19 5.11
C VAL A 614 67.92 -34.07 4.12
N ALA A 615 68.68 -35.04 4.63
CA ALA A 615 69.35 -36.01 3.78
C ALA A 615 68.33 -36.97 3.14
N VAL A 616 68.25 -36.95 1.81
CA VAL A 616 67.21 -37.65 1.05
C VAL A 616 67.78 -38.53 -0.04
N THR A 617 67.03 -39.56 -0.41
CA THR A 617 67.26 -40.35 -1.63
C THR A 617 65.98 -40.34 -2.47
N TYR A 618 66.12 -39.99 -3.75
CA TYR A 618 64.99 -39.95 -4.68
C TYR A 618 64.33 -41.33 -4.86
N VAL A 619 63.00 -41.36 -4.88
CA VAL A 619 62.20 -42.56 -5.14
C VAL A 619 61.56 -42.48 -6.53
N THR A 620 60.75 -41.45 -6.78
CA THR A 620 60.02 -41.24 -8.03
C THR A 620 59.45 -39.83 -8.10
N GLY A 621 58.98 -39.40 -9.27
CA GLY A 621 58.33 -38.11 -9.49
C GLY A 621 57.81 -37.98 -10.91
N ALA A 622 56.97 -36.99 -11.15
CA ALA A 622 56.39 -36.67 -12.46
C ALA A 622 56.35 -35.15 -12.67
N GLY A 623 56.57 -34.72 -13.92
CA GLY A 623 56.65 -33.32 -14.28
C GLY A 623 57.94 -32.63 -13.80
N SER A 624 57.92 -31.30 -13.81
CA SER A 624 59.03 -30.45 -13.36
C SER A 624 58.45 -29.30 -12.55
N PHE A 625 59.10 -28.94 -11.45
CA PHE A 625 58.80 -27.71 -10.71
C PHE A 625 59.53 -26.53 -11.35
N THR A 626 58.84 -25.40 -11.49
CA THR A 626 59.42 -24.12 -11.86
C THR A 626 59.60 -23.24 -10.63
N ASP A 627 60.51 -22.27 -10.73
CA ASP A 627 60.74 -21.30 -9.67
C ASP A 627 59.43 -20.62 -9.26
N ALA A 628 59.25 -20.42 -7.95
CA ALA A 628 58.04 -19.88 -7.32
C ALA A 628 56.77 -20.74 -7.41
N ASP A 629 56.86 -22.00 -7.83
CA ASP A 629 55.71 -22.90 -7.81
C ASP A 629 55.22 -23.15 -6.38
N ALA A 630 53.98 -22.74 -6.10
CA ALA A 630 53.32 -23.07 -4.85
C ALA A 630 53.15 -24.60 -4.73
N SER A 631 53.68 -25.16 -3.64
CA SER A 631 53.84 -26.61 -3.45
C SER A 631 53.39 -27.03 -2.06
N THR A 632 52.98 -28.29 -1.92
CA THR A 632 52.72 -28.91 -0.62
C THR A 632 53.78 -29.96 -0.33
N VAL A 633 54.34 -29.95 0.88
CA VAL A 633 55.31 -30.94 1.34
C VAL A 633 54.68 -31.77 2.46
N SER A 634 54.60 -33.08 2.29
CA SER A 634 54.07 -34.01 3.29
C SER A 634 55.13 -35.02 3.70
N PHE A 635 55.17 -35.37 4.98
CA PHE A 635 56.10 -36.37 5.52
C PHE A 635 55.35 -37.47 6.25
N VAL A 636 55.77 -38.71 6.00
CA VAL A 636 55.27 -39.91 6.70
C VAL A 636 56.46 -40.62 7.34
N ARG A 637 56.50 -40.68 8.67
CA ARG A 637 57.57 -41.33 9.44
C ARG A 637 57.48 -42.86 9.36
N THR A 638 58.63 -43.53 9.25
CA THR A 638 58.75 -44.98 9.41
C THR A 638 58.86 -45.35 10.89
N GLY A 639 58.18 -46.42 11.33
CA GLY A 639 58.24 -46.90 12.71
C GLY A 639 59.65 -47.30 13.18
N ASN A 640 59.85 -47.35 14.50
CA ASN A 640 61.09 -47.83 15.11
C ASN A 640 61.31 -49.33 14.86
N ALA A 641 62.57 -49.78 14.85
CA ALA A 641 62.93 -51.20 14.85
C ALA A 641 62.58 -51.88 16.21
N GLY A 642 62.04 -53.12 16.19
CA GLY A 642 61.63 -53.86 17.41
C GLY A 642 62.74 -54.67 18.10
N SER A 643 62.63 -54.89 19.42
CA SER A 643 63.51 -55.77 20.23
C SER A 643 62.79 -56.35 21.48
N LEU A 644 63.08 -57.60 21.87
CA LEU A 644 62.54 -58.30 23.07
C LEU A 644 63.66 -58.51 24.11
N THR A 645 63.60 -57.84 25.27
CA THR A 645 64.65 -57.88 26.30
C THR A 645 64.21 -58.49 27.65
N SER A 646 62.93 -58.81 27.84
CA SER A 646 62.39 -59.48 29.05
C SER A 646 61.04 -60.16 28.79
N VAL A 647 60.82 -61.32 29.44
CA VAL A 647 59.55 -62.08 29.41
C VAL A 647 58.70 -61.91 30.69
N LEU A 648 59.12 -61.07 31.65
CA LEU A 648 58.49 -60.94 32.97
C LEU A 648 56.99 -60.55 32.92
N GLY A 649 56.52 -59.96 31.82
CA GLY A 649 55.12 -59.59 31.61
C GLY A 649 54.23 -60.68 31.01
N ASP A 650 54.78 -61.82 30.61
CA ASP A 650 54.00 -62.93 30.08
C ASP A 650 53.47 -63.78 31.25
N THR A 651 52.16 -63.70 31.47
CA THR A 651 51.46 -64.44 32.55
C THR A 651 51.00 -65.83 32.11
N SER A 652 51.21 -66.20 30.85
CA SER A 652 50.87 -67.51 30.30
C SER A 652 51.93 -67.97 29.29
N PRO A 653 53.21 -68.05 29.68
CA PRO A 653 54.26 -68.41 28.74
C PRO A 653 54.05 -69.84 28.23
N GLN A 654 54.11 -70.00 26.92
CA GLN A 654 54.10 -71.30 26.25
C GLN A 654 55.42 -71.52 25.53
N LEU A 655 56.00 -72.71 25.70
CA LEU A 655 57.17 -73.12 24.92
C LEU A 655 56.67 -73.77 23.62
N GLY A 656 56.99 -73.15 22.48
CA GLY A 656 56.72 -73.71 21.16
C GLY A 656 57.79 -74.70 20.66
N ALA A 657 58.87 -74.87 21.43
CA ALA A 657 60.01 -75.74 21.16
C ALA A 657 60.69 -76.14 22.49
N ASP A 658 61.71 -76.99 22.42
CA ASP A 658 62.51 -77.38 23.59
C ASP A 658 63.10 -76.15 24.30
N LEU A 659 63.04 -76.12 25.63
CA LEU A 659 63.70 -75.11 26.42
C LEU A 659 65.20 -75.42 26.50
N ASP A 660 66.00 -74.69 25.74
CA ASP A 660 67.45 -74.67 25.91
C ASP A 660 67.83 -73.69 27.03
N THR A 661 68.17 -74.23 28.20
CA THR A 661 68.59 -73.43 29.35
C THR A 661 70.04 -72.93 29.23
N ASN A 662 70.78 -73.34 28.21
CA ASN A 662 72.20 -73.01 28.04
C ASN A 662 73.00 -73.23 29.34
N SER A 663 73.67 -72.20 29.86
CA SER A 663 74.41 -72.26 31.14
C SER A 663 73.58 -71.81 32.36
N PHE A 664 72.26 -71.72 32.22
CA PHE A 664 71.34 -71.35 33.29
C PHE A 664 70.59 -72.58 33.83
N GLU A 665 70.10 -72.45 35.06
CA GLU A 665 69.34 -73.47 35.78
C GLU A 665 67.82 -73.20 35.72
N ILE A 666 67.02 -74.25 35.89
CA ILE A 666 65.58 -74.12 36.18
C ILE A 666 65.42 -74.16 37.70
N LEU A 667 65.07 -73.02 38.29
CA LEU A 667 64.86 -72.90 39.73
C LEU A 667 63.39 -73.18 40.09
N PHE A 668 63.17 -74.07 41.06
CA PHE A 668 61.87 -74.30 41.68
C PHE A 668 61.86 -73.76 43.11
N ASP A 669 60.79 -73.08 43.50
CA ASP A 669 60.59 -72.63 44.89
C ASP A 669 60.11 -73.80 45.79
N ASP A 670 60.16 -73.60 47.11
CA ASP A 670 59.69 -74.61 48.07
C ASP A 670 58.22 -74.96 47.83
N ALA A 671 57.89 -76.26 47.90
CA ALA A 671 56.56 -76.81 47.63
C ALA A 671 56.02 -76.56 46.20
N HIS A 672 56.89 -76.25 45.24
CA HIS A 672 56.55 -76.14 43.82
C HIS A 672 57.19 -77.27 43.00
N GLY A 673 56.75 -77.41 41.74
CA GLY A 673 57.32 -78.42 40.86
C GLY A 673 56.54 -78.57 39.56
N ILE A 674 56.53 -79.79 39.02
CA ILE A 674 55.91 -80.11 37.74
C ILE A 674 54.48 -80.56 38.01
N LYS A 675 53.53 -79.89 37.36
CA LYS A 675 52.08 -80.17 37.44
C LYS A 675 51.57 -80.67 36.09
N ASP A 676 50.46 -81.40 36.12
CA ASP A 676 49.71 -81.70 34.90
C ASP A 676 48.92 -80.49 34.39
N ASP A 677 48.28 -80.64 33.23
CA ASP A 677 47.45 -79.60 32.59
C ASP A 677 46.15 -79.30 33.36
N SER A 678 45.77 -80.17 34.28
CA SER A 678 44.65 -80.01 35.20
C SER A 678 45.05 -79.31 36.50
N GLY A 679 46.34 -78.98 36.66
CA GLY A 679 46.89 -78.30 37.83
C GLY A 679 47.18 -79.20 39.02
N ASN A 680 47.13 -80.53 38.87
CA ASN A 680 47.49 -81.49 39.91
C ASN A 680 49.01 -81.74 39.91
N GLU A 681 49.53 -82.03 41.09
CA GLU A 681 50.96 -82.26 41.29
C GLU A 681 51.42 -83.62 40.75
N GLN A 682 52.40 -83.61 39.83
CA GLN A 682 53.12 -84.84 39.42
C GLN A 682 54.40 -85.03 40.24
N LEU A 683 55.16 -83.95 40.43
CA LEU A 683 56.38 -83.93 41.22
C LEU A 683 56.48 -82.60 41.98
N ILE A 684 56.71 -82.67 43.29
CA ILE A 684 56.93 -81.51 44.14
C ILE A 684 58.33 -81.56 44.72
N PHE A 685 59.04 -80.45 44.59
CA PHE A 685 60.34 -80.24 45.19
C PHE A 685 60.17 -79.49 46.50
N SER A 686 60.76 -80.03 47.56
CA SER A 686 60.79 -79.39 48.88
C SER A 686 62.21 -78.93 49.17
N LYS A 687 62.35 -77.67 49.53
CA LYS A 687 63.64 -77.04 49.80
C LYS A 687 64.07 -77.34 51.23
N THR A 688 65.29 -77.88 51.37
CA THR A 688 66.03 -77.81 52.63
C THR A 688 67.12 -76.76 52.47
N GLY A 689 67.04 -75.65 53.22
CA GLY A 689 67.88 -74.46 52.99
C GLY A 689 69.40 -74.68 53.07
N SER A 690 69.85 -75.81 53.61
CA SER A 690 71.26 -76.20 53.71
C SER A 690 71.55 -77.57 53.09
N ALA A 691 70.74 -78.02 52.11
CA ALA A 691 70.96 -79.31 51.46
C ALA A 691 72.31 -79.32 50.73
N THR A 692 73.14 -80.32 51.04
CA THR A 692 74.41 -80.58 50.35
C THR A 692 74.39 -81.88 49.55
N ASN A 693 73.28 -82.62 49.62
CA ASN A 693 73.03 -83.86 48.90
C ASN A 693 71.73 -83.74 48.11
N TYR A 694 71.65 -84.41 46.97
CA TYR A 694 70.53 -84.34 46.03
C TYR A 694 70.31 -85.68 45.34
N LEU A 695 69.17 -85.79 44.66
CA LEU A 695 68.90 -86.89 43.75
C LEU A 695 69.46 -86.53 42.38
N GLU A 696 70.45 -87.29 41.91
CA GLU A 696 70.92 -87.20 40.53
C GLU A 696 70.15 -88.21 39.69
N ILE A 697 69.59 -87.75 38.57
CA ILE A 697 68.94 -88.61 37.58
C ILE A 697 69.85 -88.59 36.35
N GLY A 698 70.67 -89.62 36.21
CA GLY A 698 71.64 -89.74 35.13
C GLY A 698 71.01 -90.32 33.87
N ASN A 699 71.25 -89.67 32.74
CA ASN A 699 71.07 -90.31 31.45
C ASN A 699 72.32 -91.14 31.10
N ALA A 700 72.14 -92.23 30.36
CA ALA A 700 73.25 -93.07 29.96
C ALA A 700 73.03 -93.67 28.56
N THR A 701 74.11 -94.09 27.91
CA THR A 701 74.04 -94.84 26.65
C THR A 701 73.51 -96.27 26.86
N ALA A 702 73.71 -96.84 28.05
CA ALA A 702 73.27 -98.19 28.40
C ALA A 702 72.11 -98.16 29.41
N ASP A 703 72.42 -97.93 30.70
CA ASP A 703 71.43 -97.98 31.78
C ASP A 703 71.35 -96.62 32.50
N PRO A 704 70.24 -95.87 32.39
CA PRO A 704 70.03 -94.65 33.18
C PRO A 704 69.86 -95.00 34.66
N ASP A 705 70.21 -94.06 35.53
CA ASP A 705 70.22 -94.29 36.97
C ASP A 705 69.55 -93.17 37.77
N ILE A 706 69.18 -93.53 38.99
CA ILE A 706 68.71 -92.61 40.02
C ILE A 706 69.62 -92.84 41.23
N THR A 707 70.45 -91.87 41.53
CA THR A 707 71.49 -91.99 42.55
C THR A 707 71.41 -90.85 43.56
N ALA A 708 71.82 -91.13 44.80
CA ALA A 708 72.09 -90.05 45.74
C ALA A 708 73.48 -89.51 45.45
N ALA A 709 73.55 -88.21 45.19
CA ALA A 709 74.79 -87.47 44.97
C ALA A 709 74.92 -86.35 46.02
N GLY A 710 76.11 -85.77 46.14
CA GLY A 710 76.36 -84.71 47.12
C GLY A 710 77.76 -84.74 47.70
N SER A 711 78.02 -83.87 48.67
CA SER A 711 79.33 -83.77 49.33
C SER A 711 79.56 -84.84 50.40
N ASP A 712 78.51 -85.45 50.93
CA ASP A 712 78.65 -86.42 52.02
C ASP A 712 79.06 -87.80 51.49
N SER A 713 79.96 -88.47 52.21
CA SER A 713 80.56 -89.72 51.73
C SER A 713 79.62 -90.94 51.74
N ASN A 714 78.51 -90.89 52.49
CA ASN A 714 77.55 -91.98 52.59
C ASN A 714 76.12 -91.43 52.60
N VAL A 715 75.46 -91.42 51.46
CA VAL A 715 74.09 -90.94 51.30
C VAL A 715 73.20 -92.08 50.80
N GLY A 716 72.07 -92.30 51.47
CA GLY A 716 71.07 -93.27 51.02
C GLY A 716 69.93 -92.59 50.27
N ILE A 717 69.28 -93.32 49.38
CA ILE A 717 67.99 -92.91 48.81
C ILE A 717 66.88 -93.55 49.63
N THR A 718 65.93 -92.75 50.09
CA THR A 718 64.70 -93.24 50.72
C THR A 718 63.55 -93.13 49.74
N ILE A 719 62.96 -94.27 49.37
CA ILE A 719 61.70 -94.33 48.63
C ILE A 719 60.68 -94.94 49.59
N ALA A 720 59.56 -94.25 49.81
CA ALA A 720 58.55 -94.66 50.76
C ALA A 720 57.14 -94.48 50.18
N ALA A 721 56.30 -95.51 50.27
CA ALA A 721 54.88 -95.38 50.01
C ALA A 721 54.17 -94.77 51.24
N LYS A 722 53.04 -94.09 51.01
CA LYS A 722 52.22 -93.49 52.08
C LYS A 722 51.16 -94.47 52.56
N GLY A 723 50.98 -94.60 53.88
CA GLY A 723 49.93 -95.43 54.48
C GLY A 723 50.11 -96.92 54.17
N THR A 724 49.07 -97.58 53.65
CA THR A 724 49.09 -98.99 53.21
C THR A 724 49.56 -99.17 51.76
N GLY A 725 50.08 -98.12 51.12
CA GLY A 725 50.61 -98.20 49.76
C GLY A 725 51.88 -99.06 49.69
N VAL A 726 52.21 -99.54 48.48
CA VAL A 726 53.41 -100.34 48.21
C VAL A 726 54.26 -99.69 47.12
N ILE A 727 55.57 -99.87 47.18
CA ILE A 727 56.47 -99.55 46.07
C ILE A 727 56.45 -100.75 45.14
N GLN A 728 55.96 -100.55 43.92
CA GLN A 728 55.77 -101.63 42.97
C GLN A 728 56.80 -101.54 41.85
N VAL A 729 57.58 -102.61 41.67
CA VAL A 729 58.33 -102.86 40.44
C VAL A 729 57.55 -103.92 39.68
N THR A 730 56.97 -103.54 38.55
CA THR A 730 55.98 -104.36 37.82
C THR A 730 56.60 -105.39 36.89
N THR A 731 57.91 -105.33 36.69
CA THR A 731 58.70 -106.25 35.87
C THR A 731 59.77 -106.95 36.73
N THR A 732 60.85 -107.43 36.13
CA THR A 732 61.90 -108.20 36.82
C THR A 732 62.74 -107.31 37.72
N MET A 733 62.84 -107.66 39.01
CA MET A 733 63.78 -107.05 39.95
C MET A 733 64.99 -107.98 40.16
N ASN A 734 66.18 -107.54 39.74
CA ASN A 734 67.45 -108.25 39.95
C ASN A 734 68.39 -107.42 40.86
N PRO A 735 68.14 -107.36 42.17
CA PRO A 735 68.94 -106.52 43.06
C PRO A 735 70.34 -107.11 43.22
N THR A 736 71.37 -106.31 42.96
CA THR A 736 72.76 -106.69 43.25
C THR A 736 73.18 -106.01 44.56
N LEU A 737 73.40 -106.79 45.61
CA LEU A 737 73.81 -106.27 46.93
C LEU A 737 75.34 -106.40 47.05
N THR A 738 76.06 -105.28 47.02
CA THR A 738 77.53 -105.28 46.87
C THR A 738 78.34 -105.00 48.14
N SER A 739 77.74 -104.98 49.35
CA SER A 739 78.52 -104.84 50.60
C SER A 739 77.93 -105.54 51.84
N THR A 740 78.85 -105.95 52.73
CA THR A 740 78.66 -106.81 53.90
C THR A 740 77.90 -106.10 55.03
N GLY A 741 76.76 -106.65 55.46
CA GLY A 741 76.13 -106.27 56.74
C GLY A 741 74.77 -105.57 56.69
N LYS A 742 74.07 -105.53 55.55
CA LYS A 742 72.65 -105.13 55.50
C LYS A 742 71.83 -106.20 54.78
N ALA A 743 70.73 -106.63 55.38
CA ALA A 743 69.81 -107.60 54.80
C ALA A 743 68.82 -106.89 53.87
N LEU A 744 68.50 -107.50 52.72
CA LEU A 744 67.25 -107.23 52.03
C LEU A 744 66.12 -107.78 52.91
N VAL A 745 65.49 -106.93 53.71
CA VAL A 745 64.33 -107.32 54.53
C VAL A 745 63.10 -107.28 53.64
N LEU A 746 62.76 -108.40 53.02
CA LEU A 746 61.47 -108.60 52.36
C LEU A 746 60.43 -108.87 53.45
N GLY A 747 59.61 -107.88 53.78
CA GLY A 747 58.40 -108.10 54.57
C GLY A 747 57.34 -108.73 53.67
N PHE A 748 57.13 -110.04 53.79
CA PHE A 748 55.99 -110.73 53.19
C PHE A 748 54.74 -110.56 54.05
#